data_AF-A0ABC8W793-F1
#
_entry.id   AF-A0ABC8W793-F1
#
_cell.length_a   1.000
_cell.length_b   1.000
_cell.length_c   1.000
_cell.angle_alpha   90.00
_cell.angle_beta   90.00
_cell.angle_gamma   90.00
#
_symmetry.space_group_name_H-M   'P 1'
#
loop_
_entity.id
_entity.type
_entity.pdbx_description
1 polymer ?
#
loop_
_entity_poly.entity_id
_entity_poly.type
_entity_poly.pdbx_seq_one_letter_code
_entity_poly.pdbx_strand_id
1 'polypeptide(L)'
;MAAAATVAEYSMDRKLSKLVEEARPSAASLRAAAQAVDAVAELIKRVPQQQATPETARGFVRDLGLEEEKLAFTFRPPEVVLLAGSHAAGAVARPDVAADLLVRLPKECFHEKDFLNHRYHAKRCLYLCVIEKNLRSSRLIHKVSWSTFQDEARKPVLHVYPATEIADLPGFYVRIIPTANSLFNVPKLNLSTRNNVRAYTKDGINLPTPKYNCSILEDMFLEENAEFMSSIFAEWKALQEALVLVKVWARQRTSIYTHDCLNGYLISAILVFLTMDNGEKSTIKRPMTTRQIFRVVMNFLATSKVWAEGLVIQPLKERTITEEDIANCLKTFDVAICDISGHVNLAFRMTKSALLELQDEAACALSCLDKCRDGGFEELFMTKVDLGAKFDSCLRINLKGSSKVTALSYCVDDESWRILEKDVQSLLQQGLTDRTKMIRVLWRSTPSEWKIIDGFSEFGSSPLLVGIMLSSLEKSFRLVDIGPNPENRNEAIKFRKFWGEKAELRRFKDGNIAESTVWECESWERHTIIKRIAGYVLMKHLSLQKDDLIHVVDQMDFCLLVDGQDPISSSGVLLEAFDTLAKQLRQLDDVPLKISTVQPLDSAFRHTSVFPPEPHPLAYGKNSQRLPNFATTCIRSLEVMIQLEGSGNWPLDPVAMEKTKTAFLLKIGESLEDRGMFVSASEDEVNVLTSGYAFLLKIFHERGLVLQKQAGDDNTQSALSQDKVLFQRSQHSSMINGLQGCYQMYGPVVRLAKRWISAHLFSSFISEEAVELVVAYLFLKPFPFRAPSSRVAGFLRFLRLLSSFDWTFSPMVIDINNDFNLLDEKKINENLMLSRKSYEQNPHDIEPAMFLATSYDKASEAWTKQSPSKSVLKRMAAYAKSSAELLTNLILNGQSGQYTWECLFRTPMSNYDAVVLLHQEKLCCPHHVLFPAEAPNGKLVIWGKPSKDFHPYMPLHKGAVKSLHDARDKLLVNFDPTTYFLRDLKCAFPKTFKLWYGSTGGDAVGLTWENPKKRGRDEDDETMPEPTSILGEVGDVGKGLVRGVYLLKAPKLQ
;
A
#
# COMPACT_ATOMS: atom_id res chain seq x y z
N MET A 1 -27.31 -19.68 -15.32
CA MET A 1 -26.87 -19.17 -14.00
C MET A 1 -26.39 -20.30 -13.08
N ALA A 2 -27.21 -21.32 -12.78
CA ALA A 2 -26.80 -22.43 -11.92
C ALA A 2 -25.49 -23.11 -12.36
N ALA A 3 -25.38 -23.56 -13.61
CA ALA A 3 -24.19 -24.28 -14.11
C ALA A 3 -22.88 -23.48 -14.07
N ALA A 4 -22.91 -22.16 -14.31
CA ALA A 4 -21.72 -21.31 -14.23
C ALA A 4 -21.26 -21.08 -12.78
N ALA A 5 -22.22 -20.95 -11.85
CA ALA A 5 -21.94 -20.90 -10.43
C ALA A 5 -21.36 -22.24 -9.93
N THR A 6 -21.87 -23.38 -10.40
CA THR A 6 -21.35 -24.71 -10.00
C THR A 6 -19.92 -24.96 -10.48
N VAL A 7 -19.56 -24.48 -11.68
CA VAL A 7 -18.19 -24.59 -12.22
C VAL A 7 -17.20 -23.69 -11.46
N ALA A 8 -17.62 -22.47 -11.12
CA ALA A 8 -16.81 -21.56 -10.29
C ALA A 8 -16.63 -22.09 -8.86
N GLU A 9 -17.67 -22.71 -8.29
CA GLU A 9 -17.61 -23.37 -6.98
C GLU A 9 -16.60 -24.53 -6.98
N TYR A 10 -16.65 -25.40 -7.99
CA TYR A 10 -15.72 -26.52 -8.13
C TYR A 10 -14.25 -26.05 -8.34
N SER A 11 -14.06 -24.96 -9.09
CA SER A 11 -12.74 -24.34 -9.30
C SER A 11 -12.14 -23.81 -7.99
N MET A 12 -12.93 -23.11 -7.17
CA MET A 12 -12.46 -22.55 -5.90
C MET A 12 -12.10 -23.63 -4.89
N ASP A 13 -12.94 -24.66 -4.74
CA ASP A 13 -12.67 -25.74 -3.78
C ASP A 13 -11.36 -26.48 -4.13
N ARG A 14 -11.05 -26.60 -5.42
CA ARG A 14 -9.76 -27.14 -5.90
C ARG A 14 -8.58 -26.20 -5.57
N LYS A 15 -8.74 -24.89 -5.79
CA LYS A 15 -7.71 -23.88 -5.42
C LYS A 15 -7.44 -23.88 -3.91
N LEU A 16 -8.49 -23.91 -3.10
CA LEU A 16 -8.39 -23.97 -1.63
C LEU A 16 -7.73 -25.27 -1.16
N SER A 17 -8.08 -26.41 -1.75
CA SER A 17 -7.46 -27.70 -1.42
C SER A 17 -5.95 -27.67 -1.70
N LYS A 18 -5.55 -27.14 -2.87
CA LYS A 18 -4.13 -26.97 -3.22
C LYS A 18 -3.40 -25.99 -2.30
N LEU A 19 -4.05 -24.88 -1.94
CA LEU A 19 -3.49 -23.92 -0.97
C LEU A 19 -3.24 -24.56 0.39
N VAL A 20 -4.18 -25.36 0.89
CA VAL A 20 -4.02 -26.08 2.16
C VAL A 20 -2.87 -27.08 2.09
N GLU A 21 -2.70 -27.77 0.96
CA GLU A 21 -1.56 -28.67 0.71
C GLU A 21 -0.23 -27.92 0.74
N GLU A 22 -0.11 -26.78 0.05
CA GLU A 22 1.11 -25.97 0.00
C GLU A 22 1.42 -25.28 1.34
N ALA A 23 0.39 -24.84 2.06
CA ALA A 23 0.51 -24.17 3.35
C ALA A 23 0.90 -25.13 4.47
N ARG A 24 0.66 -26.44 4.33
CA ARG A 24 1.04 -27.45 5.33
C ARG A 24 2.45 -28.00 5.04
N PRO A 25 3.26 -28.25 6.08
CA PRO A 25 4.49 -29.03 5.89
C PRO A 25 4.18 -30.46 5.42
N SER A 26 5.14 -31.07 4.74
CA SER A 26 5.00 -32.47 4.30
C SER A 26 4.89 -33.42 5.52
N ALA A 27 4.23 -34.57 5.34
CA ALA A 27 4.13 -35.57 6.39
C ALA A 27 5.51 -36.11 6.83
N ALA A 28 6.51 -36.10 5.96
CA ALA A 28 7.88 -36.45 6.31
C ALA A 28 8.51 -35.40 7.22
N SER A 29 8.39 -34.11 6.87
CA SER A 29 8.92 -33.00 7.68
C SER A 29 8.23 -32.90 9.05
N LEU A 30 6.92 -33.15 9.13
CA LEU A 30 6.20 -33.19 10.41
C LEU A 30 6.67 -34.33 11.31
N ARG A 31 6.97 -35.52 10.75
CA ARG A 31 7.55 -36.64 11.52
C ARG A 31 8.95 -36.32 12.03
N ALA A 32 9.80 -35.72 11.21
CA ALA A 32 11.13 -35.28 11.64
C ALA A 32 11.05 -34.20 12.74
N ALA A 33 10.11 -33.25 12.61
CA ALA A 33 9.85 -32.25 13.63
C ALA A 33 9.39 -32.89 14.95
N ALA A 34 8.49 -33.88 14.91
CA ALA A 34 8.07 -34.61 16.09
C ALA A 34 9.24 -35.33 16.78
N GLN A 35 10.12 -35.99 16.02
CA GLN A 35 11.33 -36.63 16.58
C GLN A 35 12.29 -35.61 17.23
N ALA A 36 12.46 -34.44 16.62
CA ALA A 36 13.26 -33.36 17.20
C ALA A 36 12.65 -32.83 18.49
N VAL A 37 11.32 -32.70 18.54
CA VAL A 37 10.57 -32.32 19.75
C VAL A 37 10.76 -33.35 20.85
N ASP A 38 10.64 -34.65 20.55
CA ASP A 38 10.83 -35.73 21.52
C ASP A 38 12.26 -35.71 22.09
N ALA A 39 13.26 -35.47 21.24
CA ALA A 39 14.65 -35.34 21.67
C ALA A 39 14.85 -34.13 22.62
N VAL A 40 14.25 -32.97 22.31
CA VAL A 40 14.29 -31.80 23.18
C VAL A 40 13.56 -32.07 24.50
N ALA A 41 12.38 -32.71 24.46
CA ALA A 41 11.62 -33.07 25.65
C ALA A 41 12.42 -34.00 26.58
N GLU A 42 13.12 -35.01 26.02
CA GLU A 42 13.98 -35.91 26.80
C GLU A 42 15.19 -35.21 27.42
N LEU A 43 15.79 -34.24 26.72
CA LEU A 43 16.87 -33.42 27.29
C LEU A 43 16.38 -32.60 28.49
N ILE A 44 15.18 -32.01 28.40
CA ILE A 44 14.59 -31.21 29.48
C ILE A 44 14.29 -32.08 30.70
N LYS A 45 13.72 -33.28 30.51
CA LYS A 45 13.42 -34.22 31.62
C LYS A 45 14.68 -34.69 32.36
N ARG A 46 15.83 -34.72 31.68
CA ARG A 46 17.11 -35.21 32.24
C ARG A 46 17.96 -34.11 32.87
N VAL A 47 17.49 -32.86 32.92
CA VAL A 47 18.24 -31.77 33.57
C VAL A 47 18.43 -32.11 35.05
N PRO A 48 19.67 -32.21 35.56
CA PRO A 48 19.92 -32.59 36.94
C PRO A 48 19.45 -31.50 37.91
N GLN A 49 19.10 -31.91 39.12
CA GLN A 49 18.80 -31.01 40.22
C GLN A 49 20.03 -30.13 40.53
N GLN A 50 19.83 -28.82 40.60
CA GLN A 50 20.87 -27.83 40.91
C GLN A 50 20.25 -26.56 41.50
N GLN A 51 21.07 -25.63 42.00
CA GLN A 51 20.58 -24.34 42.48
C GLN A 51 20.24 -23.42 41.30
N ALA A 52 19.06 -22.81 41.35
CA ALA A 52 18.65 -21.71 40.49
C ALA A 52 18.88 -20.40 41.25
N THR A 53 19.82 -19.59 40.77
CA THR A 53 20.27 -18.39 41.47
C THR A 53 19.96 -17.14 40.63
N PRO A 54 19.62 -16.00 41.25
CA PRO A 54 19.11 -14.81 40.56
C PRO A 54 20.14 -14.12 39.64
N GLU A 55 21.45 -14.39 39.80
CA GLU A 55 22.51 -13.71 39.06
C GLU A 55 22.44 -13.98 37.55
N THR A 56 21.89 -15.12 37.13
CA THR A 56 21.70 -15.46 35.70
C THR A 56 20.64 -14.60 35.02
N ALA A 57 19.77 -13.95 35.80
CA ALA A 57 18.68 -13.11 35.31
C ALA A 57 18.60 -11.76 36.03
N ARG A 58 19.73 -11.24 36.54
CA ARG A 58 19.80 -10.03 37.36
C ARG A 58 19.07 -8.82 36.77
N GLY A 59 19.19 -8.58 35.45
CA GLY A 59 18.51 -7.48 34.77
C GLY A 59 17.00 -7.63 34.80
N PHE A 60 16.49 -8.82 34.48
CA PHE A 60 15.07 -9.15 34.54
C PHE A 60 14.50 -9.03 35.96
N VAL A 61 15.22 -9.53 36.97
CA VAL A 61 14.83 -9.45 38.39
C VAL A 61 14.77 -7.99 38.87
N ARG A 62 15.81 -7.21 38.54
CA ARG A 62 15.88 -5.78 38.85
C ARG A 62 14.71 -5.01 38.24
N ASP A 63 14.41 -5.25 36.97
CA ASP A 63 13.39 -4.48 36.25
C ASP A 63 11.95 -4.86 36.64
N LEU A 64 11.76 -6.02 37.29
CA LEU A 64 10.53 -6.39 37.99
C LEU A 64 10.42 -5.83 39.42
N GLY A 65 11.45 -5.13 39.91
CA GLY A 65 11.46 -4.50 41.23
C GLY A 65 11.63 -5.47 42.40
N LEU A 66 12.39 -6.57 42.21
CA LEU A 66 12.59 -7.61 43.21
C LEU A 66 13.99 -7.60 43.83
N GLU A 67 14.08 -7.95 45.12
CA GLU A 67 15.33 -8.21 45.84
C GLU A 67 15.80 -9.66 45.56
N GLU A 68 17.10 -9.83 45.25
CA GLU A 68 17.69 -11.11 44.86
C GLU A 68 17.65 -12.18 45.97
N GLU A 69 17.80 -11.76 47.23
CA GLU A 69 17.98 -12.61 48.41
C GLU A 69 16.83 -13.60 48.69
N LYS A 70 15.65 -13.39 48.09
CA LYS A 70 14.43 -14.18 48.34
C LYS A 70 13.98 -15.03 47.14
N LEU A 71 14.77 -15.08 46.06
CA LEU A 71 14.39 -15.71 44.80
C LEU A 71 15.10 -17.04 44.51
N ALA A 72 16.21 -17.33 45.19
CA ALA A 72 16.92 -18.59 44.99
C ALA A 72 16.06 -19.81 45.38
N PHE A 73 16.16 -20.88 44.59
CA PHE A 73 15.49 -22.15 44.87
C PHE A 73 16.25 -23.33 44.26
N THR A 74 16.00 -24.51 44.80
CA THR A 74 16.53 -25.76 44.24
C THR A 74 15.70 -26.17 43.03
N PHE A 75 16.28 -26.11 41.83
CA PHE A 75 15.64 -26.59 40.60
C PHE A 75 15.37 -28.10 40.69
N ARG A 76 14.18 -28.50 40.26
CA ARG A 76 13.83 -29.91 40.02
C ARG A 76 13.44 -30.11 38.55
N PRO A 77 13.67 -31.30 37.97
CA PRO A 77 13.16 -31.61 36.62
C PRO A 77 11.64 -31.41 36.54
N PRO A 78 11.10 -31.04 35.37
CA PRO A 78 9.66 -30.78 35.24
C PRO A 78 8.83 -32.04 35.47
N GLU A 79 7.65 -31.86 36.07
CA GLU A 79 6.72 -32.97 36.34
C GLU A 79 6.17 -33.57 35.05
N VAL A 80 5.86 -32.71 34.08
CA VAL A 80 5.26 -33.07 32.79
C VAL A 80 5.89 -32.23 31.69
N VAL A 81 6.14 -32.86 30.55
CA VAL A 81 6.50 -32.20 29.30
C VAL A 81 5.52 -32.67 28.23
N LEU A 82 4.71 -31.75 27.70
CA LEU A 82 3.59 -32.05 26.79
C LEU A 82 3.73 -31.28 25.47
N LEU A 83 3.47 -31.94 24.35
CA LEU A 83 3.34 -31.29 23.05
C LEU A 83 1.99 -30.59 22.93
N ALA A 84 1.98 -29.32 22.52
CA ALA A 84 0.78 -28.51 22.38
C ALA A 84 0.76 -27.70 21.07
N GLY A 85 -0.22 -26.82 20.97
CA GLY A 85 -0.34 -25.86 19.87
C GLY A 85 -0.70 -26.49 18.53
N SER A 86 -0.22 -25.89 17.44
CA SER A 86 -0.61 -26.28 16.08
C SER A 86 -0.15 -27.69 15.69
N HIS A 87 0.94 -28.17 16.29
CA HIS A 87 1.43 -29.54 16.09
C HIS A 87 0.48 -30.56 16.69
N ALA A 88 0.07 -30.38 17.95
CA ALA A 88 -0.89 -31.26 18.61
C ALA A 88 -2.27 -31.26 17.90
N ALA A 89 -2.71 -30.09 17.43
CA ALA A 89 -3.98 -29.94 16.70
C ALA A 89 -3.94 -30.43 15.23
N GLY A 90 -2.79 -30.88 14.71
CA GLY A 90 -2.66 -31.30 13.30
C GLY A 90 -2.88 -30.17 12.28
N ALA A 91 -2.63 -28.92 12.68
CA ALA A 91 -2.97 -27.71 11.93
C ALA A 91 -1.79 -26.72 11.83
N VAL A 92 -0.59 -27.26 11.65
CA VAL A 92 0.64 -26.51 11.38
C VAL A 92 0.53 -25.83 10.00
N ALA A 93 0.90 -24.54 9.94
CA ALA A 93 0.84 -23.74 8.72
C ALA A 93 2.15 -22.96 8.51
N ARG A 94 2.66 -22.92 7.27
CA ARG A 94 3.80 -22.10 6.85
C ARG A 94 3.47 -20.59 6.86
N PRO A 95 4.46 -19.69 6.97
CA PRO A 95 5.90 -19.94 7.10
C PRO A 95 6.37 -20.17 8.56
N ASP A 96 5.61 -19.75 9.57
CA ASP A 96 5.97 -19.95 10.99
C ASP A 96 5.63 -21.37 11.44
N VAL A 97 6.62 -22.26 11.30
CA VAL A 97 6.55 -23.67 11.67
C VAL A 97 7.37 -23.87 12.95
N ALA A 98 6.67 -23.95 14.08
CA ALA A 98 7.24 -24.19 15.39
C ALA A 98 6.37 -25.19 16.16
N ALA A 99 7.01 -25.96 17.04
CA ALA A 99 6.33 -26.86 17.97
C ALA A 99 6.37 -26.26 19.38
N ASP A 100 5.21 -26.21 20.03
CA ASP A 100 5.09 -25.70 21.40
C ASP A 100 5.21 -26.89 22.39
N LEU A 101 6.18 -26.83 23.30
CA LEU A 101 6.35 -27.75 24.41
C LEU A 101 5.95 -27.06 25.72
N LEU A 102 4.90 -27.57 26.35
CA LEU A 102 4.49 -27.16 27.69
C LEU A 102 5.36 -27.88 28.72
N VAL A 103 5.93 -27.12 29.66
CA VAL A 103 6.82 -27.64 30.71
C VAL A 103 6.24 -27.29 32.07
N ARG A 104 5.69 -28.29 32.76
CA ARG A 104 5.06 -28.12 34.07
C ARG A 104 6.11 -27.87 35.14
N LEU A 105 6.03 -26.69 35.74
CA LEU A 105 6.88 -26.24 36.83
C LEU A 105 6.55 -27.02 38.11
N PRO A 106 7.51 -27.69 38.76
CA PRO A 106 7.28 -28.45 39.99
C PRO A 106 6.88 -27.55 41.15
N LYS A 107 5.84 -27.94 41.91
CA LYS A 107 5.31 -27.10 43.01
C LYS A 107 6.35 -26.81 44.09
N GLU A 108 7.31 -27.71 44.31
CA GLU A 108 8.35 -27.58 45.34
C GLU A 108 9.38 -26.49 45.05
N CYS A 109 9.44 -25.98 43.82
CA CYS A 109 10.29 -24.83 43.47
C CYS A 109 9.68 -23.49 43.93
N PHE A 110 8.39 -23.48 44.32
CA PHE A 110 7.62 -22.27 44.59
C PHE A 110 7.07 -22.26 46.01
N HIS A 111 6.93 -21.07 46.55
CA HIS A 111 6.25 -20.80 47.81
C HIS A 111 4.81 -20.38 47.54
N GLU A 112 3.88 -20.70 48.44
CA GLU A 112 2.43 -20.45 48.27
C GLU A 112 2.05 -18.98 48.03
N LYS A 113 2.94 -18.04 48.36
CA LYS A 113 2.78 -16.58 48.19
C LYS A 113 3.55 -16.02 46.99
N ASP A 114 4.19 -16.86 46.17
CA ASP A 114 4.96 -16.39 45.01
C ASP A 114 4.09 -15.79 43.90
N PHE A 115 2.76 -15.92 43.97
CA PHE A 115 1.84 -15.16 43.12
C PHE A 115 1.89 -13.63 43.38
N LEU A 116 2.51 -13.17 44.46
CA LEU A 116 2.65 -11.74 44.79
C LEU A 116 3.90 -11.11 44.16
N ASN A 117 3.75 -9.86 43.69
CA ASN A 117 4.84 -8.96 43.29
C ASN A 117 5.83 -9.61 42.31
N HIS A 118 5.36 -10.23 41.23
CA HIS A 118 6.21 -10.82 40.17
C HIS A 118 7.17 -11.95 40.60
N ARG A 119 7.10 -12.46 41.84
CA ARG A 119 7.98 -13.53 42.33
C ARG A 119 7.83 -14.81 41.49
N TYR A 120 6.60 -15.14 41.10
CA TYR A 120 6.31 -16.25 40.18
C TYR A 120 7.00 -16.04 38.82
N HIS A 121 6.85 -14.86 38.20
CA HIS A 121 7.46 -14.55 36.90
C HIS A 121 8.99 -14.61 36.96
N ALA A 122 9.60 -14.11 38.04
CA ALA A 122 11.04 -14.21 38.27
C ALA A 122 11.49 -15.67 38.40
N LYS A 123 10.88 -16.46 39.28
CA LYS A 123 11.22 -17.88 39.44
C LYS A 123 10.96 -18.71 38.17
N ARG A 124 9.90 -18.41 37.43
CA ARG A 124 9.60 -18.97 36.11
C ARG A 124 10.73 -18.70 35.12
N CYS A 125 11.27 -17.48 35.09
CA CYS A 125 12.43 -17.13 34.27
C CYS A 125 13.70 -17.85 34.71
N LEU A 126 13.98 -17.90 36.01
CA LEU A 126 15.15 -18.61 36.57
C LEU A 126 15.12 -20.12 36.28
N TYR A 127 13.93 -20.72 36.31
CA TYR A 127 13.73 -22.11 35.92
C TYR A 127 14.14 -22.33 34.44
N LEU A 128 13.76 -21.42 33.56
CA LEU A 128 14.19 -21.45 32.15
C LEU A 128 15.70 -21.21 31.99
N CYS A 129 16.34 -20.37 32.81
CA CYS A 129 17.80 -20.16 32.78
C CYS A 129 18.55 -21.47 33.06
N VAL A 130 18.05 -22.28 34.00
CA VAL A 130 18.59 -23.60 34.29
C VAL A 130 18.44 -24.55 33.10
N ILE A 131 17.26 -24.57 32.48
CA ILE A 131 17.02 -25.37 31.26
C ILE A 131 17.93 -24.93 30.12
N GLU A 132 18.02 -23.62 29.85
CA GLU A 132 18.85 -23.05 28.80
C GLU A 132 20.31 -23.49 28.93
N LYS A 133 20.90 -23.36 30.13
CA LYS A 133 22.29 -23.75 30.40
C LYS A 133 22.57 -25.21 30.02
N ASN A 134 21.63 -26.11 30.33
CA ASN A 134 21.76 -27.53 30.01
C ASN A 134 21.56 -27.80 28.51
N LEU A 135 20.57 -27.15 27.89
CA LEU A 135 20.31 -27.30 26.45
C LEU A 135 21.49 -26.81 25.60
N ARG A 136 22.10 -25.67 25.96
CA ARG A 136 23.29 -25.14 25.29
C ARG A 136 24.50 -26.07 25.37
N SER A 137 24.54 -26.96 26.37
CA SER A 137 25.63 -27.92 26.55
C SER A 137 25.45 -29.20 25.71
N SER A 138 24.27 -29.40 25.10
CA SER A 138 23.97 -30.58 24.30
C SER A 138 24.37 -30.41 22.84
N ARG A 139 25.02 -31.43 22.27
CA ARG A 139 25.38 -31.46 20.83
C ARG A 139 24.16 -31.58 19.90
N LEU A 140 22.99 -31.92 20.45
CA LEU A 140 21.74 -32.04 19.68
C LEU A 140 21.08 -30.67 19.42
N ILE A 141 21.58 -29.60 20.03
CA ILE A 141 21.02 -28.25 19.94
C ILE A 141 22.02 -27.34 19.23
N HIS A 142 21.58 -26.65 18.17
CA HIS A 142 22.40 -25.68 17.45
C HIS A 142 22.38 -24.31 18.13
N LYS A 143 21.18 -23.81 18.46
CA LYS A 143 20.97 -22.47 19.02
C LYS A 143 19.84 -22.51 20.04
N VAL A 144 19.99 -21.71 21.10
CA VAL A 144 18.89 -21.35 22.00
C VAL A 144 18.79 -19.83 21.99
N SER A 145 17.58 -19.30 21.81
CA SER A 145 17.31 -17.85 21.89
C SER A 145 16.12 -17.58 22.80
N TRP A 146 16.18 -16.46 23.50
CA TRP A 146 15.05 -15.98 24.31
C TRP A 146 14.05 -15.22 23.45
N SER A 147 12.79 -15.36 23.80
CA SER A 147 11.66 -14.62 23.25
C SER A 147 10.62 -14.42 24.36
N THR A 148 9.49 -13.82 24.04
CA THR A 148 8.35 -13.61 24.95
C THR A 148 7.15 -14.43 24.49
N PHE A 149 6.37 -14.94 25.44
CA PHE A 149 5.07 -15.52 25.13
C PHE A 149 4.07 -14.41 24.81
N GLN A 150 3.55 -14.37 23.58
CA GLN A 150 2.52 -13.41 23.15
C GLN A 150 2.92 -11.92 23.35
N ASP A 151 4.20 -11.59 23.13
CA ASP A 151 4.75 -10.23 23.32
C ASP A 151 4.56 -9.67 24.75
N GLU A 152 4.49 -10.57 25.75
CA GLU A 152 4.49 -10.22 27.17
C GLU A 152 5.89 -10.46 27.77
N ALA A 153 6.58 -9.37 28.12
CA ALA A 153 7.93 -9.39 28.68
C ALA A 153 8.01 -10.19 29.98
N ARG A 154 6.95 -10.17 30.80
CA ARG A 154 6.90 -10.94 32.06
C ARG A 154 6.96 -12.46 31.84
N LYS A 155 6.67 -12.94 30.62
CA LYS A 155 6.60 -14.37 30.28
C LYS A 155 7.67 -14.75 29.25
N PRO A 156 8.96 -14.78 29.64
CA PRO A 156 10.01 -15.24 28.74
C PRO A 156 9.79 -16.70 28.34
N VAL A 157 10.19 -17.05 27.11
CA VAL A 157 10.17 -18.42 26.56
C VAL A 157 11.50 -18.70 25.85
N LEU A 158 11.83 -19.97 25.70
CA LEU A 158 13.02 -20.39 24.93
C LEU A 158 12.59 -20.89 23.56
N HIS A 159 13.26 -20.40 22.51
CA HIS A 159 13.25 -21.02 21.20
C HIS A 159 14.50 -21.87 21.05
N VAL A 160 14.31 -23.17 20.84
CA VAL A 160 15.37 -24.17 20.76
C VAL A 160 15.46 -24.67 19.34
N TYR A 161 16.59 -24.43 18.69
CA TYR A 161 16.86 -24.85 17.31
C TYR A 161 17.64 -26.16 17.35
N PRO A 162 17.06 -27.28 16.87
CA PRO A 162 17.76 -28.55 16.78
C PRO A 162 19.01 -28.47 15.90
N ALA A 163 20.01 -29.31 16.17
CA ALA A 163 21.24 -29.37 15.37
C ALA A 163 21.03 -29.96 13.98
N THR A 164 20.08 -30.87 13.85
CA THR A 164 19.71 -31.47 12.56
C THR A 164 18.71 -30.57 11.85
N GLU A 165 19.09 -30.01 10.70
CA GLU A 165 18.15 -29.31 9.84
C GLU A 165 17.10 -30.26 9.28
N ILE A 166 15.85 -29.84 9.33
CA ILE A 166 14.72 -30.61 8.80
C ILE A 166 14.47 -30.17 7.36
N ALA A 167 14.51 -31.12 6.43
CA ALA A 167 14.20 -30.87 5.03
C ALA A 167 12.82 -30.17 4.89
N ASP A 168 12.78 -29.14 4.06
CA ASP A 168 11.61 -28.30 3.78
C ASP A 168 11.06 -27.46 4.95
N LEU A 169 11.83 -27.34 6.05
CA LEU A 169 11.52 -26.52 7.24
C LEU A 169 12.75 -25.75 7.76
N PRO A 170 13.31 -24.82 6.97
CA PRO A 170 14.44 -24.00 7.43
C PRO A 170 14.03 -23.15 8.64
N GLY A 171 14.88 -23.14 9.67
CA GLY A 171 14.64 -22.34 10.88
C GLY A 171 13.56 -22.89 11.81
N PHE A 172 13.17 -24.16 11.69
CA PHE A 172 12.31 -24.83 12.67
C PHE A 172 12.88 -24.71 14.09
N TYR A 173 12.01 -24.41 15.06
CA TYR A 173 12.36 -24.35 16.46
C TYR A 173 11.27 -24.96 17.35
N VAL A 174 11.70 -25.47 18.49
CA VAL A 174 10.83 -25.92 19.57
C VAL A 174 10.72 -24.79 20.59
N ARG A 175 9.51 -24.31 20.83
CA ARG A 175 9.22 -23.27 21.82
C ARG A 175 8.90 -23.90 23.16
N ILE A 176 9.72 -23.63 24.16
CA ILE A 176 9.51 -24.10 25.53
C ILE A 176 8.67 -23.07 26.28
N ILE A 177 7.49 -23.50 26.75
CA ILE A 177 6.50 -22.67 27.44
C ILE A 177 6.28 -23.26 28.85
N PRO A 178 6.73 -22.58 29.92
CA PRO A 178 6.42 -22.98 31.28
C PRO A 178 4.93 -22.95 31.60
N THR A 179 4.43 -23.95 32.32
CA THR A 179 3.06 -24.05 32.84
C THR A 179 3.08 -24.28 34.35
N ALA A 180 2.00 -23.91 35.04
CA ALA A 180 1.93 -23.88 36.50
C ALA A 180 0.65 -24.53 37.04
N ASN A 181 0.28 -25.69 36.49
CA ASN A 181 -0.96 -26.37 36.84
C ASN A 181 -1.12 -26.53 38.36
N SER A 182 -2.24 -26.02 38.88
CA SER A 182 -2.61 -26.13 40.30
C SER A 182 -1.57 -25.59 41.30
N LEU A 183 -0.75 -24.62 40.89
CA LEU A 183 0.32 -24.05 41.72
C LEU A 183 -0.21 -23.09 42.80
N PHE A 184 -1.24 -22.31 42.48
CA PHE A 184 -1.85 -21.33 43.39
C PHE A 184 -3.36 -21.54 43.52
N ASN A 185 -3.94 -20.96 44.58
CA ASN A 185 -5.38 -20.99 44.81
C ASN A 185 -6.08 -19.91 43.94
N VAL A 186 -6.98 -20.34 43.05
CA VAL A 186 -7.65 -19.49 42.04
C VAL A 186 -8.34 -18.24 42.64
N PRO A 187 -9.15 -18.34 43.72
CA PRO A 187 -9.68 -17.18 44.45
C PRO A 187 -8.67 -16.08 44.85
N LYS A 188 -7.38 -16.41 45.03
CA LYS A 188 -6.34 -15.40 45.32
C LYS A 188 -5.93 -14.59 44.08
N LEU A 189 -6.26 -15.08 42.89
CA LEU A 189 -6.01 -14.47 41.58
C LEU A 189 -7.30 -13.91 40.95
N ASN A 190 -8.36 -13.69 41.74
CA ASN A 190 -9.61 -13.14 41.21
C ASN A 190 -9.38 -11.79 40.50
N LEU A 191 -9.91 -11.69 39.28
CA LEU A 191 -9.63 -10.58 38.36
C LEU A 191 -10.20 -9.24 38.86
N SER A 192 -11.37 -9.28 39.50
CA SER A 192 -12.14 -8.07 39.85
C SER A 192 -11.77 -7.49 41.22
N THR A 193 -11.26 -8.30 42.14
CA THR A 193 -11.13 -7.91 43.56
C THR A 193 -9.71 -7.96 44.11
N ARG A 194 -8.81 -8.74 43.50
CA ARG A 194 -7.48 -8.97 44.07
C ARG A 194 -6.41 -8.11 43.42
N ASN A 195 -5.74 -7.33 44.27
CA ASN A 195 -4.43 -6.77 43.98
C ASN A 195 -3.36 -7.80 44.32
N ASN A 196 -2.46 -8.10 43.39
CA ASN A 196 -1.29 -8.95 43.63
C ASN A 196 0.05 -8.28 43.27
N VAL A 197 0.00 -7.04 42.78
CA VAL A 197 1.16 -6.14 42.63
C VAL A 197 0.95 -4.96 43.59
N ARG A 198 1.59 -5.01 44.75
CA ARG A 198 1.36 -4.06 45.86
C ARG A 198 1.76 -2.62 45.53
N ALA A 199 2.62 -2.43 44.54
CA ALA A 199 2.97 -1.10 44.02
C ALA A 199 1.81 -0.44 43.25
N TYR A 200 0.85 -1.22 42.74
CA TYR A 200 -0.27 -0.71 41.95
C TYR A 200 -1.37 -0.14 42.86
N THR A 201 -1.30 1.17 43.10
CA THR A 201 -2.20 1.90 43.98
C THR A 201 -2.70 3.18 43.32
N LYS A 202 -3.87 3.65 43.75
CA LYS A 202 -4.41 4.97 43.39
C LYS A 202 -4.88 5.66 44.65
N ASP A 203 -4.38 6.87 44.90
CA ASP A 203 -4.67 7.65 46.12
C ASP A 203 -4.42 6.87 47.42
N GLY A 204 -3.40 6.00 47.42
CA GLY A 204 -3.05 5.12 48.55
C GLY A 204 -3.89 3.84 48.67
N ILE A 205 -4.88 3.62 47.78
CA ILE A 205 -5.75 2.43 47.77
C ILE A 205 -5.22 1.41 46.76
N ASN A 206 -5.10 0.16 47.18
CA ASN A 206 -4.72 -0.95 46.30
C ASN A 206 -5.81 -1.20 45.25
N LEU A 207 -5.44 -1.11 43.97
CA LEU A 207 -6.34 -1.42 42.86
C LEU A 207 -6.23 -2.90 42.45
N PRO A 208 -7.31 -3.55 41.98
CA PRO A 208 -7.22 -4.88 41.40
C PRO A 208 -6.17 -4.96 40.28
N THR A 209 -5.51 -6.11 40.14
CA THR A 209 -4.47 -6.34 39.11
C THR A 209 -4.89 -7.46 38.14
N PRO A 210 -5.97 -7.24 37.35
CA PRO A 210 -6.56 -8.27 36.50
C PRO A 210 -5.64 -8.81 35.41
N LYS A 211 -4.82 -7.96 34.77
CA LYS A 211 -3.91 -8.40 33.70
C LYS A 211 -2.76 -9.23 34.25
N TYR A 212 -2.20 -8.81 35.37
CA TYR A 212 -1.19 -9.59 36.09
C TYR A 212 -1.76 -10.94 36.57
N ASN A 213 -2.98 -10.94 37.11
CA ASN A 213 -3.64 -12.17 37.58
C ASN A 213 -3.92 -13.13 36.41
N CYS A 214 -4.46 -12.63 35.28
CA CYS A 214 -4.65 -13.40 34.06
C CYS A 214 -3.33 -14.00 33.53
N SER A 215 -2.21 -13.27 33.61
CA SER A 215 -0.89 -13.76 33.18
C SER A 215 -0.48 -15.06 33.89
N ILE A 216 -0.75 -15.16 35.20
CA ILE A 216 -0.50 -16.37 36.02
C ILE A 216 -1.55 -17.44 35.73
N LEU A 217 -2.83 -17.06 35.71
CA LEU A 217 -3.94 -17.98 35.45
C LEU A 217 -3.81 -18.66 34.08
N GLU A 218 -3.35 -17.93 33.06
CA GLU A 218 -3.05 -18.46 31.75
C GLU A 218 -2.06 -19.63 31.85
N ASP A 219 -0.97 -19.52 32.61
CA ASP A 219 -0.01 -20.63 32.80
C ASP A 219 -0.59 -21.79 33.64
N MET A 220 -1.52 -21.51 34.55
CA MET A 220 -2.16 -22.54 35.38
C MET A 220 -3.12 -23.43 34.56
N PHE A 221 -3.85 -22.84 33.61
CA PHE A 221 -4.89 -23.52 32.84
C PHE A 221 -4.51 -23.82 31.38
N LEU A 222 -3.30 -23.45 30.93
CA LEU A 222 -2.86 -23.66 29.54
C LEU A 222 -2.87 -25.14 29.13
N GLU A 223 -2.46 -26.04 30.03
CA GLU A 223 -2.42 -27.48 29.76
C GLU A 223 -3.82 -28.05 29.48
N GLU A 224 -4.77 -27.80 30.39
CA GLU A 224 -6.15 -28.25 30.28
C GLU A 224 -6.81 -27.71 29.00
N ASN A 225 -6.61 -26.42 28.74
CA ASN A 225 -7.09 -25.76 27.52
C ASN A 225 -6.51 -26.39 26.25
N ALA A 226 -5.20 -26.65 26.23
CA ALA A 226 -4.51 -27.22 25.08
C ALA A 226 -4.96 -28.66 24.80
N GLU A 227 -5.12 -29.49 25.83
CA GLU A 227 -5.63 -30.86 25.72
C GLU A 227 -7.07 -30.88 25.19
N PHE A 228 -7.96 -30.07 25.78
CA PHE A 228 -9.35 -29.98 25.35
C PHE A 228 -9.46 -29.54 23.89
N MET A 229 -8.81 -28.44 23.50
CA MET A 229 -8.85 -27.96 22.12
C MET A 229 -8.30 -29.00 21.15
N SER A 230 -7.15 -29.61 21.47
CA SER A 230 -6.54 -30.63 20.60
C SER A 230 -7.47 -31.83 20.41
N SER A 231 -8.21 -32.24 21.44
CA SER A 231 -9.19 -33.33 21.34
C SER A 231 -10.36 -33.03 20.39
N ILE A 232 -10.80 -31.76 20.28
CA ILE A 232 -11.86 -31.36 19.36
C ILE A 232 -11.37 -31.35 17.90
N PHE A 233 -10.13 -30.94 17.67
CA PHE A 233 -9.52 -30.98 16.34
C PHE A 233 -9.12 -32.41 15.93
N ALA A 234 -8.93 -33.32 16.89
CA ALA A 234 -8.64 -34.71 16.60
C ALA A 234 -9.75 -35.33 15.74
N GLU A 235 -9.36 -36.06 14.71
CA GLU A 235 -10.27 -36.77 13.80
C GLU A 235 -11.27 -35.88 13.01
N TRP A 236 -11.08 -34.55 12.99
CA TRP A 236 -11.90 -33.64 12.19
C TRP A 236 -11.08 -32.86 11.15
N LYS A 237 -10.76 -33.55 10.04
CA LYS A 237 -9.91 -33.01 8.96
C LYS A 237 -10.38 -31.64 8.43
N ALA A 238 -11.67 -31.50 8.09
CA ALA A 238 -12.20 -30.22 7.56
C ALA A 238 -12.02 -29.04 8.53
N LEU A 239 -12.15 -29.28 9.85
CA LEU A 239 -11.93 -28.25 10.86
C LEU A 239 -10.44 -27.88 10.98
N GLN A 240 -9.53 -28.87 10.90
CA GLN A 240 -8.09 -28.62 10.87
C GLN A 240 -7.68 -27.83 9.62
N GLU A 241 -8.26 -28.13 8.45
CA GLU A 241 -7.99 -27.41 7.21
C GLU A 241 -8.52 -25.98 7.28
N ALA A 242 -9.71 -25.78 7.86
CA ALA A 242 -10.28 -24.45 8.05
C ALA A 242 -9.43 -23.61 9.02
N LEU A 243 -8.91 -24.22 10.09
CA LEU A 243 -7.95 -23.58 11.00
C LEU A 243 -6.69 -23.10 10.25
N VAL A 244 -6.16 -23.92 9.33
CA VAL A 244 -5.03 -23.50 8.47
C VAL A 244 -5.43 -22.34 7.56
N LEU A 245 -6.59 -22.38 6.91
CA LEU A 245 -7.05 -21.28 6.05
C LEU A 245 -7.24 -19.96 6.81
N VAL A 246 -7.83 -20.00 8.01
CA VAL A 246 -8.02 -18.79 8.83
C VAL A 246 -6.66 -18.25 9.30
N LYS A 247 -5.69 -19.11 9.62
CA LYS A 247 -4.31 -18.69 9.91
C LYS A 247 -3.65 -18.02 8.70
N VAL A 248 -3.78 -18.59 7.51
CA VAL A 248 -3.25 -18.00 6.27
C VAL A 248 -3.87 -16.62 6.04
N TRP A 249 -5.21 -16.53 6.09
CA TRP A 249 -5.95 -15.28 5.93
C TRP A 249 -5.51 -14.20 6.94
N ALA A 250 -5.40 -14.56 8.22
CA ALA A 250 -5.00 -13.64 9.27
C ALA A 250 -3.54 -13.20 9.12
N ARG A 251 -2.63 -14.12 8.77
CA ARG A 251 -1.20 -13.81 8.53
C ARG A 251 -0.99 -12.87 7.35
N GLN A 252 -1.84 -12.94 6.33
CA GLN A 252 -1.83 -11.96 5.24
C GLN A 252 -2.23 -10.55 5.70
N ARG A 253 -2.93 -10.41 6.84
CA ARG A 253 -3.37 -9.14 7.42
C ARG A 253 -2.57 -8.82 8.68
N THR A 254 -1.34 -8.34 8.48
CA THR A 254 -0.32 -8.27 9.56
C THR A 254 -0.73 -7.48 10.81
N SER A 255 -1.67 -6.53 10.69
CA SER A 255 -2.13 -5.70 11.80
C SER A 255 -3.19 -6.37 12.70
N ILE A 256 -3.84 -7.44 12.23
CA ILE A 256 -4.76 -8.27 13.05
C ILE A 256 -4.10 -9.56 13.54
N TYR A 257 -2.95 -9.93 12.99
CA TYR A 257 -2.14 -11.06 13.46
C TYR A 257 -0.97 -10.58 14.32
N THR A 258 -1.30 -10.09 15.51
CA THR A 258 -0.41 -9.42 16.45
C THR A 258 -0.86 -9.70 17.90
N HIS A 259 -0.08 -9.27 18.90
CA HIS A 259 -0.30 -9.59 20.31
C HIS A 259 -1.64 -9.08 20.87
N ASP A 260 -2.16 -7.97 20.33
CA ASP A 260 -3.39 -7.32 20.80
C ASP A 260 -4.65 -7.72 20.00
N CYS A 261 -4.55 -8.74 19.14
CA CYS A 261 -5.64 -9.20 18.29
C CYS A 261 -5.66 -10.74 18.17
N LEU A 262 -5.55 -11.29 16.95
CA LEU A 262 -5.57 -12.73 16.71
C LEU A 262 -4.16 -13.31 16.75
N ASN A 263 -4.08 -14.53 17.25
CA ASN A 263 -2.93 -15.42 17.10
C ASN A 263 -3.44 -16.84 16.80
N GLY A 264 -2.53 -17.78 16.53
CA GLY A 264 -2.91 -19.16 16.20
C GLY A 264 -3.77 -19.85 17.27
N TYR A 265 -3.55 -19.54 18.54
CA TYR A 265 -4.25 -20.13 19.69
C TYR A 265 -5.67 -19.55 19.84
N LEU A 266 -5.85 -18.24 19.74
CA LEU A 266 -7.16 -17.60 19.79
C LEU A 266 -8.04 -18.00 18.60
N ILE A 267 -7.46 -18.17 17.42
CA ILE A 267 -8.19 -18.69 16.25
C ILE A 267 -8.71 -20.10 16.55
N SER A 268 -7.88 -20.97 17.12
CA SER A 268 -8.30 -22.31 17.56
C SER A 268 -9.42 -22.26 18.60
N ALA A 269 -9.30 -21.40 19.60
CA ALA A 269 -10.31 -21.23 20.65
C ALA A 269 -11.67 -20.76 20.09
N ILE A 270 -11.67 -19.79 19.16
CA ILE A 270 -12.89 -19.31 18.49
C ILE A 270 -13.53 -20.42 17.64
N LEU A 271 -12.72 -21.20 16.90
CA LEU A 271 -13.22 -22.34 16.14
C LEU A 271 -13.87 -23.38 17.05
N VAL A 272 -13.23 -23.72 18.17
CA VAL A 272 -13.81 -24.65 19.16
C VAL A 272 -15.12 -24.11 19.70
N PHE A 273 -15.17 -22.84 20.13
CA PHE A 273 -16.41 -22.18 20.57
C PHE A 273 -17.56 -22.34 19.55
N LEU A 274 -17.28 -22.16 18.26
CA LEU A 274 -18.27 -22.27 17.20
C LEU A 274 -18.76 -23.70 16.92
N THR A 275 -18.06 -24.72 17.44
CA THR A 275 -18.50 -26.12 17.39
C THR A 275 -19.38 -26.53 18.58
N MET A 276 -19.38 -25.72 19.65
CA MET A 276 -20.11 -26.02 20.89
C MET A 276 -21.60 -25.68 20.75
N ASP A 277 -22.41 -26.37 21.56
CA ASP A 277 -23.84 -26.09 21.70
C ASP A 277 -24.05 -25.20 22.93
N ASN A 278 -24.28 -23.91 22.68
CA ASN A 278 -24.39 -22.87 23.72
C ASN A 278 -25.85 -22.42 23.94
N GLY A 279 -26.84 -23.25 23.62
CA GLY A 279 -28.26 -22.94 23.73
C GLY A 279 -28.92 -22.58 22.39
N GLU A 280 -28.12 -22.25 21.38
CA GLU A 280 -28.49 -22.30 19.96
C GLU A 280 -27.79 -23.49 19.30
N LYS A 281 -28.38 -24.07 18.23
CA LYS A 281 -27.74 -25.14 17.45
C LYS A 281 -26.32 -24.72 17.05
N SER A 282 -25.33 -25.59 17.27
CA SER A 282 -23.93 -25.30 16.94
C SER A 282 -23.77 -24.73 15.52
N THR A 283 -22.96 -23.67 15.41
CA THR A 283 -22.80 -22.94 14.16
C THR A 283 -22.00 -23.76 13.16
N ILE A 284 -20.91 -24.39 13.60
CA ILE A 284 -20.11 -25.31 12.80
C ILE A 284 -20.56 -26.75 13.06
N LYS A 285 -20.86 -27.46 11.97
CA LYS A 285 -21.34 -28.85 12.00
C LYS A 285 -20.38 -29.76 11.25
N ARG A 286 -20.25 -31.03 11.68
CA ARG A 286 -19.38 -32.04 11.05
C ARG A 286 -19.50 -32.19 9.52
N PRO A 287 -20.69 -32.13 8.88
CA PRO A 287 -20.79 -32.27 7.42
C PRO A 287 -20.34 -31.03 6.64
N MET A 288 -20.00 -29.91 7.30
CA MET A 288 -19.58 -28.70 6.60
C MET A 288 -18.21 -28.87 5.93
N THR A 289 -18.07 -28.31 4.73
CA THR A 289 -16.78 -28.26 4.02
C THR A 289 -15.86 -27.19 4.61
N THR A 290 -14.55 -27.32 4.34
CA THR A 290 -13.52 -26.36 4.77
C THR A 290 -13.88 -24.91 4.40
N ARG A 291 -14.42 -24.69 3.20
CA ARG A 291 -14.87 -23.37 2.71
C ARG A 291 -16.10 -22.85 3.47
N GLN A 292 -17.08 -23.71 3.74
CA GLN A 292 -18.27 -23.33 4.51
C GLN A 292 -17.88 -22.93 5.93
N ILE A 293 -16.98 -23.69 6.57
CA ILE A 293 -16.43 -23.36 7.89
C ILE A 293 -15.74 -22.00 7.85
N PHE A 294 -14.88 -21.75 6.86
CA PHE A 294 -14.22 -20.45 6.69
C PHE A 294 -15.23 -19.30 6.58
N ARG A 295 -16.27 -19.43 5.75
CA ARG A 295 -17.32 -18.40 5.60
C ARG A 295 -18.09 -18.17 6.91
N VAL A 296 -18.41 -19.23 7.64
CA VAL A 296 -19.07 -19.15 8.96
C VAL A 296 -18.21 -18.38 9.95
N VAL A 297 -16.91 -18.68 10.02
CA VAL A 297 -15.96 -17.96 10.88
C VAL A 297 -15.92 -16.49 10.50
N MET A 298 -15.77 -16.14 9.21
CA MET A 298 -15.77 -14.74 8.78
C MET A 298 -17.07 -14.01 9.13
N ASN A 299 -18.22 -14.66 8.97
CA ASN A 299 -19.52 -14.10 9.35
C ASN A 299 -19.62 -13.82 10.86
N PHE A 300 -19.16 -14.77 11.68
CA PHE A 300 -19.11 -14.62 13.13
C PHE A 300 -18.18 -13.47 13.55
N LEU A 301 -16.96 -13.44 13.00
CA LEU A 301 -15.99 -12.37 13.29
C LEU A 301 -16.54 -11.00 12.91
N ALA A 302 -17.27 -10.88 11.79
CA ALA A 302 -17.76 -9.60 11.27
C ALA A 302 -18.98 -9.03 12.01
N THR A 303 -19.94 -9.88 12.41
CA THR A 303 -21.30 -9.39 12.77
C THR A 303 -21.86 -9.94 14.07
N SER A 304 -21.17 -10.87 14.74
CA SER A 304 -21.71 -11.51 15.94
C SER A 304 -21.94 -10.51 17.07
N LYS A 305 -23.13 -10.54 17.68
CA LYS A 305 -23.43 -9.74 18.87
C LYS A 305 -22.82 -10.33 20.15
N VAL A 306 -22.46 -11.62 20.10
CA VAL A 306 -21.87 -12.36 21.23
C VAL A 306 -20.57 -11.74 21.71
N TRP A 307 -19.86 -10.98 20.87
CA TRP A 307 -18.68 -10.21 21.30
C TRP A 307 -18.97 -9.25 22.46
N ALA A 308 -20.17 -8.65 22.49
CA ALA A 308 -20.58 -7.74 23.56
C ALA A 308 -21.08 -8.48 24.82
N GLU A 309 -21.47 -9.75 24.68
CA GLU A 309 -21.95 -10.61 25.76
C GLU A 309 -20.84 -11.45 26.38
N GLY A 310 -19.71 -11.61 25.68
CA GLY A 310 -18.58 -12.44 26.08
C GLY A 310 -18.72 -13.87 25.55
N LEU A 311 -17.62 -14.43 25.04
CA LEU A 311 -17.58 -15.82 24.56
C LEU A 311 -17.23 -16.72 25.74
N VAL A 312 -17.89 -17.87 25.84
CA VAL A 312 -17.63 -18.88 26.89
C VAL A 312 -17.37 -20.23 26.25
N ILE A 313 -16.18 -20.77 26.45
CA ILE A 313 -15.77 -22.08 25.92
C ILE A 313 -16.09 -23.16 26.96
N GLN A 314 -17.35 -23.28 27.36
CA GLN A 314 -17.81 -24.34 28.27
C GLN A 314 -19.08 -24.97 27.72
N PRO A 315 -19.23 -26.30 27.78
CA PRO A 315 -20.50 -26.93 27.45
C PRO A 315 -21.60 -26.36 28.35
N LEU A 316 -22.77 -26.03 27.81
CA LEU A 316 -23.85 -25.41 28.59
C LEU A 316 -24.24 -26.22 29.85
N LYS A 317 -24.10 -27.54 29.79
CA LYS A 317 -24.40 -28.48 30.89
C LYS A 317 -23.36 -28.47 32.01
N GLU A 318 -22.16 -27.97 31.74
CA GLU A 318 -21.01 -27.96 32.65
C GLU A 318 -20.56 -26.52 32.96
N ARG A 319 -21.41 -25.54 32.66
CA ARG A 319 -21.08 -24.12 32.80
C ARG A 319 -20.91 -23.75 34.26
N THR A 320 -19.68 -23.40 34.64
CA THR A 320 -19.33 -22.98 36.00
C THR A 320 -19.34 -21.47 36.15
N ILE A 321 -19.12 -20.72 35.06
CA ILE A 321 -19.07 -19.26 35.06
C ILE A 321 -20.47 -18.63 35.07
N THR A 322 -20.70 -17.68 35.98
CA THR A 322 -21.99 -16.96 36.07
C THR A 322 -22.07 -15.80 35.09
N GLU A 323 -23.28 -15.31 34.78
CA GLU A 323 -23.45 -14.11 33.97
C GLU A 323 -22.83 -12.86 34.62
N GLU A 324 -22.84 -12.80 35.96
CA GLU A 324 -22.21 -11.72 36.71
C GLU A 324 -20.68 -11.72 36.55
N ASP A 325 -20.05 -12.90 36.54
CA ASP A 325 -18.61 -13.04 36.31
C ASP A 325 -18.21 -12.55 34.91
N ILE A 326 -19.01 -12.88 33.89
CA ILE A 326 -18.78 -12.42 32.51
C ILE A 326 -18.95 -10.91 32.42
N ALA A 327 -20.00 -10.36 33.03
CA ALA A 327 -20.22 -8.91 33.07
C ALA A 327 -19.07 -8.19 33.79
N ASN A 328 -18.53 -8.76 34.85
CA ASN A 328 -17.36 -8.21 35.55
C ASN A 328 -16.08 -8.31 34.71
N CYS A 329 -15.91 -9.39 33.93
CA CYS A 329 -14.82 -9.51 32.97
C CYS A 329 -14.90 -8.43 31.89
N LEU A 330 -16.08 -8.17 31.32
CA LEU A 330 -16.30 -7.14 30.29
C LEU A 330 -16.21 -5.70 30.83
N LYS A 331 -16.41 -5.48 32.13
CA LYS A 331 -16.08 -4.19 32.77
C LYS A 331 -14.58 -3.96 32.87
N THR A 332 -13.80 -5.05 32.92
CA THR A 332 -12.35 -5.02 33.17
C THR A 332 -11.53 -5.06 31.89
N PHE A 333 -11.99 -5.81 30.88
CA PHE A 333 -11.32 -6.03 29.60
C PHE A 333 -12.19 -5.60 28.44
N ASP A 334 -11.57 -5.17 27.34
CA ASP A 334 -12.28 -4.78 26.12
C ASP A 334 -13.01 -5.94 25.45
N VAL A 335 -12.49 -7.16 25.60
CA VAL A 335 -13.02 -8.40 25.01
C VAL A 335 -12.93 -9.53 26.04
N ALA A 336 -13.97 -10.35 26.13
CA ALA A 336 -14.01 -11.53 26.99
C ALA A 336 -14.15 -12.81 26.17
N ILE A 337 -13.16 -13.69 26.27
CA ILE A 337 -13.23 -15.09 25.81
C ILE A 337 -12.86 -15.96 27.01
N CYS A 338 -13.87 -16.41 27.74
CA CYS A 338 -13.70 -17.26 28.92
C CYS A 338 -13.32 -18.67 28.47
N ASP A 339 -12.26 -19.19 29.08
CA ASP A 339 -11.72 -20.50 28.80
C ASP A 339 -12.60 -21.65 29.33
N ILE A 340 -12.13 -22.90 29.17
CA ILE A 340 -12.87 -24.08 29.66
C ILE A 340 -13.02 -24.15 31.17
N SER A 341 -12.10 -23.54 31.93
CA SER A 341 -12.19 -23.51 33.39
C SER A 341 -13.19 -22.44 33.88
N GLY A 342 -13.45 -21.43 33.05
CA GLY A 342 -14.25 -20.26 33.42
C GLY A 342 -13.49 -19.25 34.28
N HIS A 343 -12.18 -19.44 34.48
CA HIS A 343 -11.35 -18.58 35.33
C HIS A 343 -10.42 -17.67 34.55
N VAL A 344 -10.18 -17.94 33.26
CA VAL A 344 -9.23 -17.20 32.44
C VAL A 344 -9.95 -16.52 31.28
N ASN A 345 -9.69 -15.23 31.09
CA ASN A 345 -10.02 -14.56 29.84
C ASN A 345 -8.87 -14.74 28.85
N LEU A 346 -9.03 -15.59 27.84
CA LEU A 346 -8.02 -15.83 26.80
C LEU A 346 -7.72 -14.55 25.97
N ALA A 347 -8.69 -13.63 25.88
CA ALA A 347 -8.56 -12.38 25.13
C ALA A 347 -8.12 -11.18 25.99
N PHE A 348 -7.53 -11.40 27.17
CA PHE A 348 -7.19 -10.29 28.09
C PHE A 348 -6.17 -9.26 27.54
N ARG A 349 -5.43 -9.62 26.47
CA ARG A 349 -4.54 -8.72 25.72
C ARG A 349 -5.23 -8.01 24.55
N MET A 350 -6.39 -8.51 24.12
CA MET A 350 -7.10 -7.98 22.97
C MET A 350 -7.66 -6.60 23.26
N THR A 351 -7.42 -5.65 22.37
CA THR A 351 -7.93 -4.28 22.52
C THR A 351 -9.23 -4.08 21.75
N LYS A 352 -10.02 -3.08 22.17
CA LYS A 352 -11.23 -2.69 21.44
C LYS A 352 -10.95 -2.25 20.02
N SER A 353 -9.85 -1.53 19.77
CA SER A 353 -9.49 -1.10 18.41
C SER A 353 -9.09 -2.28 17.52
N ALA A 354 -8.46 -3.31 18.08
CA ALA A 354 -8.13 -4.54 17.37
C ALA A 354 -9.37 -5.33 16.98
N LEU A 355 -10.34 -5.47 17.89
CA LEU A 355 -11.60 -6.13 17.60
C LEU A 355 -12.38 -5.43 16.48
N LEU A 356 -12.44 -4.09 16.52
CA LEU A 356 -13.10 -3.31 15.47
C LEU A 356 -12.39 -3.47 14.11
N GLU A 357 -11.06 -3.51 14.11
CA GLU A 357 -10.28 -3.79 12.90
C GLU A 357 -10.56 -5.20 12.37
N LEU A 358 -10.61 -6.20 13.25
CA LEU A 358 -10.90 -7.59 12.91
C LEU A 358 -12.30 -7.73 12.30
N GLN A 359 -13.29 -7.04 12.87
CA GLN A 359 -14.65 -6.99 12.36
C GLN A 359 -14.70 -6.36 10.96
N ASP A 360 -14.01 -5.25 10.73
CA ASP A 360 -13.94 -4.60 9.40
C ASP A 360 -13.25 -5.50 8.36
N GLU A 361 -12.16 -6.19 8.73
CA GLU A 361 -11.45 -7.12 7.87
C GLU A 361 -12.27 -8.36 7.53
N ALA A 362 -12.97 -8.93 8.50
CA ALA A 362 -13.86 -10.06 8.28
C ALA A 362 -15.05 -9.67 7.38
N ALA A 363 -15.62 -8.47 7.57
CA ALA A 363 -16.65 -7.94 6.69
C ALA A 363 -16.13 -7.71 5.27
N CYS A 364 -14.90 -7.19 5.13
CA CYS A 364 -14.23 -7.06 3.83
C CYS A 364 -14.05 -8.44 3.19
N ALA A 365 -13.62 -9.44 3.96
CA ALA A 365 -13.42 -10.80 3.47
C ALA A 365 -14.70 -11.43 2.94
N LEU A 366 -15.83 -11.25 3.64
CA LEU A 366 -17.16 -11.68 3.15
C LEU A 366 -17.52 -10.98 1.84
N SER A 367 -17.30 -9.67 1.74
CA SER A 367 -17.53 -8.94 0.50
C SER A 367 -16.61 -9.41 -0.63
N CYS A 368 -15.39 -9.85 -0.34
CA CYS A 368 -14.49 -10.44 -1.34
C CYS A 368 -15.05 -11.77 -1.86
N LEU A 369 -15.53 -12.64 -0.95
CA LEU A 369 -16.16 -13.91 -1.32
C LEU A 369 -17.37 -13.71 -2.25
N ASP A 370 -18.12 -12.62 -2.07
CA ASP A 370 -19.35 -12.36 -2.82
C ASP A 370 -19.14 -11.57 -4.13
N LYS A 371 -18.16 -10.65 -4.18
CA LYS A 371 -18.00 -9.71 -5.30
C LYS A 371 -16.79 -9.95 -6.20
N CYS A 372 -15.78 -10.70 -5.75
CA CYS A 372 -14.56 -10.93 -6.51
C CYS A 372 -14.69 -12.16 -7.41
N ARG A 373 -13.88 -12.20 -8.49
CA ARG A 373 -13.80 -13.38 -9.37
C ARG A 373 -13.23 -14.57 -8.59
N ASP A 374 -13.65 -15.78 -8.96
CA ASP A 374 -13.30 -17.02 -8.26
C ASP A 374 -13.52 -16.92 -6.73
N GLY A 375 -14.53 -16.14 -6.33
CA GLY A 375 -14.87 -15.74 -4.95
C GLY A 375 -13.68 -15.31 -4.09
N GLY A 376 -12.78 -14.50 -4.65
CA GLY A 376 -11.82 -13.73 -3.87
C GLY A 376 -10.56 -14.50 -3.43
N PHE A 377 -10.22 -15.61 -4.08
CA PHE A 377 -9.07 -16.43 -3.66
C PHE A 377 -7.75 -15.63 -3.60
N GLU A 378 -7.45 -14.85 -4.65
CA GLU A 378 -6.23 -14.05 -4.73
C GLU A 378 -6.23 -12.92 -3.68
N GLU A 379 -7.37 -12.25 -3.50
CA GLU A 379 -7.54 -11.14 -2.57
C GLU A 379 -7.47 -11.60 -1.10
N LEU A 380 -7.98 -12.79 -0.79
CA LEU A 380 -8.04 -13.30 0.58
C LEU A 380 -6.75 -13.95 1.04
N PHE A 381 -6.11 -14.75 0.18
CA PHE A 381 -5.04 -15.67 0.58
C PHE A 381 -3.67 -15.35 -0.06
N MET A 382 -3.64 -14.70 -1.22
CA MET A 382 -2.40 -14.40 -1.94
C MET A 382 -1.94 -12.95 -1.77
N THR A 383 -2.87 -12.04 -1.51
CA THR A 383 -2.59 -10.61 -1.36
C THR A 383 -2.25 -10.25 0.09
N LYS A 384 -1.02 -9.77 0.30
CA LYS A 384 -0.57 -9.27 1.60
C LYS A 384 -1.12 -7.87 1.90
N VAL A 385 -1.81 -7.75 3.03
CA VAL A 385 -2.34 -6.52 3.62
C VAL A 385 -1.48 -6.16 4.83
N ASP A 386 -0.40 -5.43 4.59
CA ASP A 386 0.42 -4.84 5.65
C ASP A 386 -0.05 -3.43 6.03
N LEU A 387 0.50 -2.93 7.14
CA LEU A 387 0.14 -1.63 7.70
C LEU A 387 0.31 -0.49 6.68
N GLY A 388 1.40 -0.49 5.89
CA GLY A 388 1.67 0.55 4.89
C GLY A 388 0.70 0.54 3.71
N ALA A 389 0.24 -0.63 3.28
CA ALA A 389 -0.77 -0.74 2.22
C ALA A 389 -2.21 -0.62 2.75
N LYS A 390 -2.47 -0.93 4.02
CA LYS A 390 -3.81 -0.90 4.61
C LYS A 390 -4.28 0.52 4.95
N PHE A 391 -3.48 1.24 5.72
CA PHE A 391 -3.85 2.55 6.25
C PHE A 391 -3.49 3.66 5.26
N ASP A 392 -4.29 4.73 5.27
CA ASP A 392 -4.05 5.89 4.41
C ASP A 392 -2.86 6.72 4.90
N SER A 393 -2.60 6.72 6.20
CA SER A 393 -1.50 7.45 6.79
C SER A 393 -0.81 6.64 7.89
N CYS A 394 0.51 6.70 7.93
CA CYS A 394 1.34 5.94 8.88
C CYS A 394 2.25 6.90 9.64
N LEU A 395 2.29 6.77 10.97
CA LEU A 395 3.14 7.56 11.84
C LEU A 395 4.05 6.63 12.64
N ARG A 396 5.33 7.00 12.72
CA ARG A 396 6.33 6.34 13.56
C ARG A 396 6.69 7.28 14.70
N ILE A 397 6.64 6.75 15.92
CA ILE A 397 6.94 7.50 17.13
C ILE A 397 8.15 6.83 17.79
N ASN A 398 9.26 7.56 17.87
CA ASN A 398 10.41 7.14 18.64
C ASN A 398 10.21 7.56 20.09
N LEU A 399 10.09 6.57 20.98
CA LEU A 399 9.88 6.80 22.40
C LEU A 399 11.15 6.54 23.23
N LYS A 400 12.28 6.23 22.57
CA LYS A 400 13.55 5.97 23.25
C LYS A 400 14.02 7.23 24.00
N GLY A 401 14.19 7.12 25.32
CA GLY A 401 14.65 8.23 26.16
C GLY A 401 13.56 9.25 26.54
N SER A 402 12.29 8.99 26.22
CA SER A 402 11.19 9.85 26.66
C SER A 402 11.04 9.82 28.18
N SER A 403 10.99 11.00 28.80
CA SER A 403 10.90 11.16 30.27
C SER A 403 9.65 10.50 30.87
N LYS A 404 8.54 10.44 30.11
CA LYS A 404 7.32 9.71 30.49
C LYS A 404 7.49 8.21 30.47
N VAL A 405 8.24 7.66 29.52
CA VAL A 405 8.55 6.23 29.44
C VAL A 405 9.44 5.84 30.62
N THR A 406 10.45 6.65 30.92
CA THR A 406 11.38 6.40 32.04
C THR A 406 10.75 6.63 33.42
N ALA A 407 9.67 7.39 33.51
CA ALA A 407 8.97 7.65 34.77
C ALA A 407 8.01 6.52 35.17
N LEU A 408 7.62 5.66 34.24
CA LEU A 408 6.74 4.51 34.51
C LEU A 408 7.56 3.30 34.95
N SER A 409 7.09 2.59 35.97
CA SER A 409 7.60 1.25 36.26
C SER A 409 7.29 0.31 35.09
N TYR A 410 8.25 -0.53 34.70
CA TYR A 410 8.11 -1.40 33.53
C TYR A 410 6.87 -2.30 33.57
N CYS A 411 6.59 -2.88 34.74
CA CYS A 411 5.49 -3.82 34.94
C CYS A 411 4.76 -3.49 36.24
N VAL A 412 3.46 -3.18 36.12
CA VAL A 412 2.52 -3.16 37.25
C VAL A 412 1.42 -4.19 36.95
N ASP A 413 0.14 -3.79 36.92
CA ASP A 413 -0.91 -4.63 36.33
C ASP A 413 -0.66 -4.89 34.84
N ASP A 414 -0.33 -3.82 34.09
CA ASP A 414 0.00 -3.84 32.67
C ASP A 414 1.48 -3.48 32.47
N GLU A 415 1.99 -3.66 31.25
CA GLU A 415 3.33 -3.26 30.88
C GLU A 415 3.35 -1.78 30.41
N SER A 416 4.41 -1.05 30.74
CA SER A 416 4.52 0.39 30.45
C SER A 416 4.26 0.76 28.98
N TRP A 417 4.77 -0.04 28.04
CA TRP A 417 4.54 0.17 26.60
C TRP A 417 3.07 -0.04 26.18
N ARG A 418 2.33 -0.95 26.84
CA ARG A 418 0.88 -1.14 26.57
C ARG A 418 0.04 0.02 27.06
N ILE A 419 0.45 0.65 28.17
CA ILE A 419 -0.17 1.88 28.66
C ILE A 419 0.07 3.01 27.66
N LEU A 420 1.30 3.15 27.15
CA LEU A 420 1.65 4.17 26.16
C LEU A 420 0.93 3.97 24.82
N GLU A 421 0.76 2.73 24.36
CA GLU A 421 -0.08 2.43 23.18
C GLU A 421 -1.50 2.95 23.36
N LYS A 422 -2.10 2.70 24.53
CA LYS A 422 -3.46 3.19 24.87
C LYS A 422 -3.52 4.71 24.96
N ASP A 423 -2.52 5.34 25.57
CA ASP A 423 -2.46 6.79 25.68
C ASP A 423 -2.36 7.45 24.30
N VAL A 424 -1.45 6.96 23.45
CA VAL A 424 -1.31 7.44 22.05
C VAL A 424 -2.62 7.24 21.28
N GLN A 425 -3.24 6.07 21.40
CA GLN A 425 -4.51 5.78 20.75
C GLN A 425 -5.61 6.74 21.21
N SER A 426 -5.75 6.97 22.52
CA SER A 426 -6.76 7.85 23.10
C SER A 426 -6.54 9.31 22.69
N LEU A 427 -5.30 9.80 22.74
CA LEU A 427 -4.94 11.16 22.34
C LEU A 427 -5.25 11.41 20.86
N LEU A 428 -4.89 10.47 19.98
CA LEU A 428 -5.17 10.60 18.55
C LEU A 428 -6.66 10.48 18.23
N GLN A 429 -7.40 9.62 18.93
CA GLN A 429 -8.87 9.55 18.80
C GLN A 429 -9.53 10.86 19.24
N GLN A 430 -9.07 11.46 20.33
CA GLN A 430 -9.57 12.75 20.82
C GLN A 430 -9.19 13.91 19.89
N GLY A 431 -7.98 13.87 19.30
CA GLY A 431 -7.49 14.93 18.41
C GLY A 431 -8.06 14.89 17.00
N LEU A 432 -8.18 13.70 16.41
CA LEU A 432 -8.63 13.51 15.02
C LEU A 432 -10.14 13.30 14.90
N THR A 433 -10.82 12.89 15.97
CA THR A 433 -12.28 12.78 16.05
C THR A 433 -12.91 12.08 14.81
N ASP A 434 -13.82 12.75 14.10
CA ASP A 434 -14.54 12.19 12.95
C ASP A 434 -13.76 12.28 11.62
N ARG A 435 -12.52 12.79 11.63
CA ARG A 435 -11.60 12.77 10.48
C ARG A 435 -11.11 11.35 10.16
N THR A 436 -11.16 10.45 11.13
CA THR A 436 -10.65 9.09 11.00
C THR A 436 -11.76 8.07 11.17
N LYS A 437 -11.76 7.03 10.33
CA LYS A 437 -12.61 5.85 10.52
C LYS A 437 -12.02 4.93 11.59
N MET A 438 -10.69 4.76 11.58
CA MET A 438 -9.99 3.84 12.47
C MET A 438 -8.55 4.30 12.73
N ILE A 439 -8.10 4.12 13.95
CA ILE A 439 -6.71 4.34 14.36
C ILE A 439 -6.23 3.06 15.04
N ARG A 440 -5.06 2.56 14.62
CA ARG A 440 -4.41 1.40 15.23
C ARG A 440 -3.01 1.77 15.65
N VAL A 441 -2.67 1.46 16.88
CA VAL A 441 -1.38 1.75 17.51
C VAL A 441 -0.77 0.40 17.88
N LEU A 442 0.40 0.11 17.31
CA LEU A 442 1.07 -1.18 17.42
C LEU A 442 2.53 -0.98 17.80
N TRP A 443 2.93 -1.53 18.94
CA TRP A 443 4.31 -1.60 19.39
C TRP A 443 4.76 -3.04 19.52
N ARG A 444 5.64 -3.46 18.62
CA ARG A 444 6.44 -4.66 18.84
C ARG A 444 7.60 -4.27 19.75
N SER A 445 7.38 -4.38 21.05
CA SER A 445 8.33 -3.94 22.07
C SER A 445 9.47 -4.95 22.25
N THR A 446 9.24 -6.23 21.94
CA THR A 446 10.23 -7.30 22.15
C THR A 446 11.39 -7.25 21.13
N PRO A 447 12.66 -7.30 21.60
CA PRO A 447 13.83 -7.35 20.73
C PRO A 447 14.02 -8.73 20.08
N SER A 448 14.70 -8.77 18.92
CA SER A 448 14.93 -10.00 18.15
C SER A 448 15.86 -11.02 18.83
N GLU A 449 16.81 -10.56 19.65
CA GLU A 449 17.70 -11.40 20.44
C GLU A 449 17.75 -10.87 21.88
N TRP A 450 16.69 -11.15 22.64
CA TRP A 450 16.59 -10.71 24.03
C TRP A 450 17.63 -11.40 24.91
N LYS A 451 18.34 -10.61 25.71
CA LYS A 451 19.24 -11.10 26.75
C LYS A 451 18.60 -10.86 28.12
N ILE A 452 18.20 -11.94 28.79
CA ILE A 452 17.57 -11.89 30.12
C ILE A 452 18.44 -11.14 31.14
N ILE A 453 19.77 -11.26 31.04
CA ILE A 453 20.71 -10.59 31.93
C ILE A 453 20.69 -9.06 31.83
N ASP A 454 20.29 -8.52 30.66
CA ASP A 454 20.21 -7.08 30.40
C ASP A 454 18.85 -6.50 30.85
N GLY A 455 17.84 -7.37 31.06
CA GLY A 455 16.52 -6.98 31.53
C GLY A 455 15.65 -6.40 30.40
N PHE A 456 14.90 -5.34 30.71
CA PHE A 456 13.96 -4.69 29.80
C PHE A 456 14.55 -3.46 29.08
N SER A 457 15.86 -3.20 29.19
CA SER A 457 16.49 -2.00 28.61
C SER A 457 16.32 -1.86 27.10
N GLU A 458 16.27 -2.98 26.38
CA GLU A 458 16.09 -3.01 24.92
C GLU A 458 14.61 -3.11 24.50
N PHE A 459 13.68 -3.24 25.44
CA PHE A 459 12.25 -3.24 25.13
C PHE A 459 11.80 -1.84 24.69
N GLY A 460 11.01 -1.79 23.63
CA GLY A 460 10.57 -0.52 23.06
C GLY A 460 11.68 0.26 22.34
N SER A 461 12.80 -0.39 22.01
CA SER A 461 13.85 0.16 21.15
C SER A 461 13.38 0.41 19.71
N SER A 462 12.40 -0.37 19.25
CA SER A 462 11.75 -0.18 17.96
C SER A 462 10.71 0.95 18.03
N PRO A 463 10.50 1.71 16.94
CA PRO A 463 9.50 2.77 16.93
C PRO A 463 8.09 2.20 17.10
N LEU A 464 7.25 2.93 17.84
CA LEU A 464 5.82 2.69 17.91
C LEU A 464 5.18 3.04 16.57
N LEU A 465 4.37 2.14 16.01
CA LEU A 465 3.70 2.34 14.71
C LEU A 465 2.24 2.72 14.91
N VAL A 466 1.79 3.72 14.17
CA VAL A 466 0.41 4.16 14.15
C VAL A 466 -0.11 4.13 12.71
N GLY A 467 -1.17 3.37 12.48
CA GLY A 467 -1.92 3.36 11.23
C GLY A 467 -3.23 4.14 11.37
N ILE A 468 -3.49 5.07 10.45
CA ILE A 468 -4.68 5.91 10.43
C ILE A 468 -5.43 5.69 9.12
N MET A 469 -6.69 5.26 9.22
CA MET A 469 -7.62 5.13 8.11
C MET A 469 -8.59 6.32 8.14
N LEU A 470 -8.68 7.05 7.04
CA LEU A 470 -9.47 8.27 6.94
C LEU A 470 -10.97 7.94 6.82
N SER A 471 -11.83 8.85 7.27
CA SER A 471 -13.28 8.69 7.16
C SER A 471 -13.81 9.08 5.78
N SER A 472 -13.68 10.36 5.44
CA SER A 472 -13.89 10.94 4.11
C SER A 472 -12.90 12.07 3.90
N LEU A 473 -12.58 12.39 2.65
CA LEU A 473 -11.62 13.45 2.32
C LEU A 473 -12.09 14.83 2.79
N GLU A 474 -13.39 15.11 2.67
CA GLU A 474 -14.01 16.36 3.14
C GLU A 474 -13.78 16.58 4.64
N LYS A 475 -14.06 15.56 5.46
CA LYS A 475 -13.84 15.63 6.91
C LYS A 475 -12.36 15.66 7.23
N SER A 476 -11.57 14.82 6.58
CA SER A 476 -10.15 14.65 6.87
C SER A 476 -9.33 15.89 6.57
N PHE A 477 -9.70 16.65 5.53
CA PHE A 477 -8.94 17.80 5.03
C PHE A 477 -9.61 19.15 5.26
N ARG A 478 -10.67 19.21 6.08
CA ARG A 478 -11.25 20.51 6.49
C ARG A 478 -10.22 21.33 7.28
N LEU A 479 -10.22 22.64 7.04
CA LEU A 479 -9.30 23.58 7.69
C LEU A 479 -9.71 23.91 9.14
N VAL A 480 -10.98 23.72 9.50
CA VAL A 480 -11.53 24.12 10.80
C VAL A 480 -12.20 22.92 11.47
N ASP A 481 -11.85 22.66 12.72
CA ASP A 481 -12.62 21.76 13.60
C ASP A 481 -13.53 22.58 14.51
N ILE A 482 -14.82 22.31 14.43
CA ILE A 482 -15.85 22.93 15.27
C ILE A 482 -15.93 22.13 16.58
N GLY A 483 -15.67 22.80 17.69
CA GLY A 483 -15.77 22.27 19.04
C GLY A 483 -17.10 22.63 19.72
N PRO A 484 -17.17 22.53 21.07
CA PRO A 484 -18.39 22.78 21.82
C PRO A 484 -18.78 24.27 21.83
N ASN A 485 -20.06 24.52 22.11
CA ASN A 485 -20.57 25.87 22.37
C ASN A 485 -19.88 26.46 23.63
N PRO A 486 -19.38 27.71 23.60
CA PRO A 486 -18.74 28.35 24.75
C PRO A 486 -19.61 28.43 26.01
N GLU A 487 -20.94 28.39 25.87
CA GLU A 487 -21.89 28.36 26.99
C GLU A 487 -21.81 27.03 27.77
N ASN A 488 -21.42 25.94 27.12
CA ASN A 488 -21.14 24.65 27.78
C ASN A 488 -19.79 24.71 28.51
N ARG A 489 -19.74 25.44 29.64
CA ARG A 489 -18.52 25.75 30.40
C ARG A 489 -17.61 24.53 30.61
N ASN A 490 -18.16 23.38 30.99
CA ASN A 490 -17.38 22.18 31.28
C ASN A 490 -16.69 21.59 30.03
N GLU A 491 -17.38 21.54 28.90
CA GLU A 491 -16.84 21.02 27.65
C GLU A 491 -15.86 22.01 27.03
N ALA A 492 -16.16 23.30 27.08
CA ALA A 492 -15.27 24.36 26.62
C ALA A 492 -13.95 24.38 27.42
N ILE A 493 -13.98 24.21 28.74
CA ILE A 493 -12.76 24.10 29.57
C ILE A 493 -11.93 22.87 29.16
N LYS A 494 -12.58 21.71 28.96
CA LYS A 494 -11.88 20.49 28.50
C LYS A 494 -11.25 20.70 27.13
N PHE A 495 -11.96 21.35 26.21
CA PHE A 495 -11.49 21.65 24.87
C PHE A 495 -10.28 22.59 24.90
N ARG A 496 -10.37 23.72 25.61
CA ARG A 496 -9.26 24.67 25.78
C ARG A 496 -8.06 24.03 26.49
N LYS A 497 -8.29 23.17 27.49
CA LYS A 497 -7.20 22.43 28.16
C LYS A 497 -6.49 21.48 27.20
N PHE A 498 -7.25 20.77 26.38
CA PHE A 498 -6.70 19.81 25.42
C PHE A 498 -5.92 20.49 24.29
N TRP A 499 -6.49 21.54 23.70
CA TRP A 499 -5.90 22.24 22.54
C TRP A 499 -4.98 23.39 22.92
N GLY A 500 -5.07 23.98 24.11
CA GLY A 500 -4.30 25.15 24.56
C GLY A 500 -4.35 26.29 23.56
N GLU A 501 -3.19 26.75 23.11
CA GLU A 501 -3.02 27.89 22.19
C GLU A 501 -3.71 27.72 20.83
N LYS A 502 -4.06 26.49 20.43
CA LYS A 502 -4.79 26.23 19.19
C LYS A 502 -6.30 26.37 19.32
N ALA A 503 -6.84 26.49 20.54
CA ALA A 503 -8.26 26.75 20.74
C ALA A 503 -8.55 28.25 20.58
N GLU A 504 -9.49 28.58 19.70
CA GLU A 504 -9.98 29.95 19.50
C GLU A 504 -11.51 29.98 19.42
N LEU A 505 -12.11 31.13 19.73
CA LEU A 505 -13.54 31.36 19.52
C LEU A 505 -13.76 31.89 18.11
N ARG A 506 -14.60 31.19 17.34
CA ARG A 506 -14.91 31.57 15.96
C ARG A 506 -16.40 31.74 15.77
N ARG A 507 -16.79 32.84 15.11
CA ARG A 507 -18.14 33.07 14.61
C ARG A 507 -18.25 32.53 13.19
N PHE A 508 -19.23 31.66 12.95
CA PHE A 508 -19.49 31.03 11.65
C PHE A 508 -20.50 31.83 10.83
N LYS A 509 -20.66 31.49 9.54
CA LYS A 509 -21.54 32.22 8.60
C LYS A 509 -23.03 32.18 9.01
N ASP A 510 -23.42 31.15 9.75
CA ASP A 510 -24.74 30.97 10.35
C ASP A 510 -24.94 31.80 11.64
N GLY A 511 -23.93 32.57 12.07
CA GLY A 511 -23.95 33.38 13.28
C GLY A 511 -23.59 32.62 14.56
N ASN A 512 -23.45 31.29 14.48
CA ASN A 512 -23.10 30.45 15.62
C ASN A 512 -21.66 30.73 16.08
N ILE A 513 -21.43 30.71 17.40
CA ILE A 513 -20.10 30.88 18.00
C ILE A 513 -19.73 29.56 18.68
N ALA A 514 -18.58 29.00 18.31
CA ALA A 514 -18.07 27.78 18.94
C ALA A 514 -16.57 27.90 19.22
N GLU A 515 -16.12 27.15 20.23
CA GLU A 515 -14.69 26.84 20.37
C GLU A 515 -14.24 26.10 19.11
N SER A 516 -13.10 26.45 18.54
CA SER A 516 -12.63 25.91 17.26
C SER A 516 -11.12 25.74 17.22
N THR A 517 -10.63 24.90 16.32
CA THR A 517 -9.20 24.87 15.94
C THR A 517 -9.04 25.07 14.44
N VAL A 518 -8.00 25.80 14.03
CA VAL A 518 -7.76 26.16 12.63
C VAL A 518 -6.38 25.66 12.16
N TRP A 519 -6.38 25.03 11.00
CA TRP A 519 -5.25 24.38 10.35
C TRP A 519 -5.01 25.01 8.98
N GLU A 520 -4.54 26.26 8.97
CA GLU A 520 -4.27 27.00 7.73
C GLU A 520 -3.19 26.30 6.90
N CYS A 521 -3.46 26.13 5.61
CA CYS A 521 -2.54 25.60 4.62
C CYS A 521 -3.00 25.98 3.20
N GLU A 522 -2.08 25.92 2.25
CA GLU A 522 -2.40 26.06 0.83
C GLU A 522 -3.31 24.91 0.36
N SER A 523 -4.04 25.13 -0.73
CA SER A 523 -5.01 24.15 -1.25
C SER A 523 -4.36 22.79 -1.57
N TRP A 524 -3.13 22.80 -2.08
CA TRP A 524 -2.36 21.60 -2.45
C TRP A 524 -1.67 20.91 -1.26
N GLU A 525 -1.57 21.57 -0.11
CA GLU A 525 -1.00 21.04 1.14
C GLU A 525 -2.04 20.41 2.08
N ARG A 526 -3.32 20.44 1.70
CA ARG A 526 -4.43 19.97 2.56
C ARG A 526 -4.31 18.52 3.02
N HIS A 527 -3.62 17.67 2.25
CA HIS A 527 -3.33 16.29 2.66
C HIS A 527 -2.45 16.20 3.91
N THR A 528 -1.71 17.27 4.25
CA THR A 528 -0.85 17.33 5.45
C THR A 528 -1.60 17.66 6.75
N ILE A 529 -2.89 17.99 6.70
CA ILE A 529 -3.65 18.42 7.89
C ILE A 529 -3.64 17.35 8.99
N ILE A 530 -3.82 16.08 8.64
CA ILE A 530 -3.77 14.95 9.59
C ILE A 530 -2.40 14.88 10.28
N LYS A 531 -1.33 15.17 9.53
CA LYS A 531 0.04 15.26 10.07
C LYS A 531 0.22 16.42 11.03
N ARG A 532 -0.33 17.60 10.69
CA ARG A 532 -0.28 18.79 11.57
C ARG A 532 -1.02 18.54 12.90
N ILE A 533 -2.21 17.93 12.85
CA ILE A 533 -3.01 17.61 14.03
C ILE A 533 -2.31 16.57 14.91
N ALA A 534 -1.93 15.42 14.32
CA ALA A 534 -1.31 14.33 15.07
C ALA A 534 0.01 14.78 15.71
N GLY A 535 0.85 15.50 14.97
CA GLY A 535 2.09 16.09 15.48
C GLY A 535 1.84 17.02 16.67
N TYR A 536 0.91 17.97 16.54
CA TYR A 536 0.59 18.91 17.61
C TYR A 536 0.10 18.21 18.90
N VAL A 537 -0.86 17.29 18.75
CA VAL A 537 -1.46 16.57 19.89
C VAL A 537 -0.40 15.74 20.63
N LEU A 538 0.43 15.00 19.90
CA LEU A 538 1.44 14.15 20.50
C LEU A 538 2.57 14.95 21.15
N MET A 539 3.06 16.01 20.50
CA MET A 539 4.09 16.89 21.08
C MET A 539 3.59 17.55 22.37
N LYS A 540 2.37 18.07 22.37
CA LYS A 540 1.77 18.75 23.53
C LYS A 540 1.57 17.80 24.72
N HIS A 541 1.04 16.61 24.47
CA HIS A 541 0.61 15.72 25.54
C HIS A 541 1.65 14.68 25.94
N LEU A 542 2.65 14.37 25.10
CA LEU A 542 3.69 13.36 25.39
C LEU A 542 5.11 13.94 25.52
N SER A 543 5.26 15.27 25.46
CA SER A 543 6.57 15.96 25.57
C SER A 543 7.60 15.47 24.54
N LEU A 544 7.12 15.10 23.35
CA LEU A 544 7.94 14.63 22.23
C LEU A 544 8.46 15.81 21.42
N GLN A 545 9.65 15.64 20.85
CA GLN A 545 10.21 16.57 19.87
C GLN A 545 9.71 16.25 18.47
N LYS A 546 9.91 17.17 17.54
CA LYS A 546 9.53 16.98 16.13
C LYS A 546 10.27 15.79 15.51
N ASP A 547 11.54 15.59 15.87
CA ASP A 547 12.38 14.52 15.31
C ASP A 547 12.00 13.12 15.82
N ASP A 548 11.25 13.05 16.94
CA ASP A 548 10.69 11.80 17.45
C ASP A 548 9.49 11.31 16.63
N LEU A 549 8.92 12.17 15.78
CA LEU A 549 7.69 11.94 15.05
C LEU A 549 7.94 11.94 13.54
N ILE A 550 7.93 10.74 12.94
CA ILE A 550 8.02 10.61 11.48
C ILE A 550 6.67 10.19 10.92
N HIS A 551 5.93 11.18 10.42
CA HIS A 551 4.62 10.97 9.83
C HIS A 551 4.71 10.87 8.30
N VAL A 552 4.40 9.71 7.75
CA VAL A 552 4.42 9.45 6.31
C VAL A 552 3.16 9.98 5.63
N VAL A 553 3.30 11.11 4.94
CA VAL A 553 2.23 11.81 4.19
C VAL A 553 2.79 12.55 2.97
N ASP A 554 3.88 13.30 3.15
CA ASP A 554 4.42 14.33 2.25
C ASP A 554 5.84 14.03 1.73
N GLN A 555 6.43 12.90 2.13
CA GLN A 555 7.81 12.53 1.78
C GLN A 555 8.04 12.31 0.28
N MET A 556 6.97 12.17 -0.49
CA MET A 556 7.01 12.03 -1.94
C MET A 556 6.62 13.32 -2.68
N ASP A 557 6.24 14.39 -1.97
CA ASP A 557 5.71 15.59 -2.61
C ASP A 557 6.75 16.26 -3.50
N PHE A 558 8.04 16.14 -3.17
CA PHE A 558 9.16 16.69 -3.96
C PHE A 558 9.10 16.30 -5.45
N CYS A 559 8.51 15.16 -5.80
CA CYS A 559 8.46 14.71 -7.19
C CYS A 559 7.38 15.42 -8.04
N LEU A 560 6.48 16.16 -7.40
CA LEU A 560 5.40 16.92 -8.02
C LEU A 560 5.55 18.45 -7.87
N LEU A 561 6.58 18.92 -7.16
CA LEU A 561 6.84 20.35 -6.97
C LEU A 561 7.66 20.93 -8.12
N VAL A 562 7.33 22.17 -8.49
CA VAL A 562 8.10 23.06 -9.36
C VAL A 562 8.34 24.34 -8.57
N ASP A 563 9.59 24.77 -8.43
CA ASP A 563 9.99 25.95 -7.63
C ASP A 563 9.39 25.97 -6.20
N GLY A 564 9.22 24.78 -5.61
CA GLY A 564 8.69 24.60 -4.26
C GLY A 564 7.17 24.58 -4.13
N GLN A 565 6.41 24.65 -5.24
CA GLN A 565 4.94 24.60 -5.24
C GLN A 565 4.40 23.51 -6.17
N ASP A 566 3.23 22.97 -5.87
CA ASP A 566 2.54 22.04 -6.77
C ASP A 566 1.73 22.83 -7.81
N PRO A 567 2.00 22.71 -9.13
CA PRO A 567 1.27 23.44 -10.17
C PRO A 567 -0.23 23.13 -10.22
N ILE A 568 -0.71 22.10 -9.51
CA ILE A 568 -2.14 21.80 -9.38
C ILE A 568 -2.97 22.97 -8.83
N SER A 569 -2.34 23.90 -8.10
CA SER A 569 -2.96 25.15 -7.63
C SER A 569 -3.58 25.97 -8.77
N SER A 570 -3.00 25.88 -9.98
CA SER A 570 -3.45 26.59 -11.20
C SER A 570 -4.61 25.90 -11.94
N SER A 571 -5.03 24.71 -11.51
CA SER A 571 -6.09 23.95 -12.22
C SER A 571 -7.46 24.65 -12.23
N GLY A 572 -7.78 25.44 -11.20
CA GLY A 572 -9.00 26.25 -11.18
C GLY A 572 -9.02 27.32 -12.27
N VAL A 573 -7.91 28.04 -12.42
CA VAL A 573 -7.73 29.07 -13.45
C VAL A 573 -7.77 28.46 -14.85
N LEU A 574 -7.22 27.26 -15.03
CA LEU A 574 -7.28 26.53 -16.29
C LEU A 574 -8.72 26.17 -16.69
N LEU A 575 -9.55 25.71 -15.75
CA LEU A 575 -10.95 25.39 -16.02
C LEU A 575 -11.75 26.65 -16.42
N GLU A 576 -11.52 27.77 -15.74
CA GLU A 576 -12.14 29.05 -16.09
C GLU A 576 -11.72 29.53 -17.49
N ALA A 577 -10.45 29.33 -17.87
CA ALA A 577 -9.94 29.65 -19.20
C ALA A 577 -10.61 28.80 -20.28
N PHE A 578 -10.75 27.48 -20.05
CA PHE A 578 -11.47 26.60 -20.96
C PHE A 578 -12.95 26.98 -21.09
N ASP A 579 -13.65 27.25 -19.98
CA ASP A 579 -15.05 27.67 -20.00
C ASP A 579 -15.26 28.95 -20.80
N THR A 580 -14.29 29.87 -20.73
CA THR A 580 -14.29 31.10 -21.51
C THR A 580 -14.15 30.80 -23.01
N LEU A 581 -13.17 29.99 -23.41
CA LEU A 581 -12.99 29.57 -24.80
C LEU A 581 -14.22 28.82 -25.33
N ALA A 582 -14.75 27.87 -24.57
CA ALA A 582 -15.89 27.06 -24.96
C ALA A 582 -17.17 27.91 -25.17
N LYS A 583 -17.37 28.96 -24.34
CA LYS A 583 -18.44 29.95 -24.55
C LYS A 583 -18.24 30.73 -25.84
N GLN A 584 -17.02 31.19 -26.12
CA GLN A 584 -16.72 31.95 -27.34
C GLN A 584 -16.91 31.12 -28.60
N LEU A 585 -16.44 29.87 -28.61
CA LEU A 585 -16.65 28.92 -29.71
C LEU A 585 -18.14 28.71 -30.02
N ARG A 586 -18.98 28.52 -28.99
CA ARG A 586 -20.43 28.34 -29.17
C ARG A 586 -21.17 29.60 -29.65
N GLN A 587 -20.56 30.77 -29.52
CA GLN A 587 -21.13 32.06 -29.93
C GLN A 587 -20.69 32.47 -31.35
N LEU A 588 -19.93 31.64 -32.07
CA LEU A 588 -19.57 31.90 -33.45
C LEU A 588 -20.78 31.69 -34.36
N ASP A 589 -21.26 32.78 -34.99
CA ASP A 589 -22.39 32.78 -35.92
C ASP A 589 -21.94 32.87 -37.39
N ASP A 590 -20.66 33.10 -37.62
CA ASP A 590 -20.02 33.34 -38.92
C ASP A 590 -19.30 32.11 -39.49
N VAL A 591 -19.51 30.95 -38.88
CA VAL A 591 -19.02 29.64 -39.34
C VAL A 591 -20.17 28.88 -40.02
N PRO A 592 -19.95 28.18 -41.16
CA PRO A 592 -21.04 27.57 -41.94
C PRO A 592 -21.90 26.53 -41.22
N LEU A 593 -21.35 25.89 -40.19
CA LEU A 593 -22.04 24.93 -39.34
C LEU A 593 -21.84 25.35 -37.88
N LYS A 594 -22.92 25.36 -37.10
CA LYS A 594 -22.84 25.71 -35.68
C LYS A 594 -22.05 24.67 -34.90
N ILE A 595 -21.31 25.14 -33.90
CA ILE A 595 -20.58 24.27 -32.95
C ILE A 595 -21.57 23.73 -31.91
N SER A 596 -21.78 22.42 -31.91
CA SER A 596 -22.71 21.72 -31.01
C SER A 596 -22.05 21.34 -29.69
N THR A 597 -20.83 20.79 -29.75
CA THR A 597 -20.11 20.26 -28.58
C THR A 597 -18.68 20.80 -28.56
N VAL A 598 -18.19 21.14 -27.36
CA VAL A 598 -16.79 21.50 -27.09
C VAL A 598 -16.34 20.70 -25.87
N GLN A 599 -15.33 19.85 -26.03
CA GLN A 599 -14.87 18.92 -24.99
C GLN A 599 -13.35 18.98 -24.79
N PRO A 600 -12.85 19.08 -23.55
CA PRO A 600 -11.42 19.03 -23.28
C PRO A 600 -10.89 17.59 -23.27
N LEU A 601 -9.74 17.36 -23.93
CA LEU A 601 -9.10 16.04 -24.04
C LEU A 601 -7.78 15.91 -23.28
N ASP A 602 -7.17 17.00 -22.85
CA ASP A 602 -5.89 16.92 -22.14
C ASP A 602 -6.04 16.40 -20.69
N SER A 603 -5.04 15.64 -20.23
CA SER A 603 -4.93 15.12 -18.86
C SER A 603 -5.05 16.19 -17.76
N ALA A 604 -4.71 17.44 -18.05
CA ALA A 604 -4.82 18.55 -17.12
C ALA A 604 -6.29 18.80 -16.68
N PHE A 605 -7.26 18.64 -17.58
CA PHE A 605 -8.67 18.88 -17.29
C PHE A 605 -9.34 17.78 -16.48
N ARG A 606 -8.72 16.61 -16.41
CA ARG A 606 -9.15 15.47 -15.58
C ARG A 606 -8.25 15.25 -14.37
N HIS A 607 -7.43 16.25 -14.03
CA HIS A 607 -6.54 16.28 -12.86
C HIS A 607 -5.48 15.17 -12.80
N THR A 608 -5.10 14.60 -13.96
CA THR A 608 -4.11 13.51 -14.06
C THR A 608 -2.78 13.94 -14.68
N SER A 609 -2.65 15.20 -15.12
CA SER A 609 -1.34 15.73 -15.57
C SER A 609 -0.36 15.79 -14.40
N VAL A 610 0.86 15.28 -14.59
CA VAL A 610 1.92 15.35 -13.57
C VAL A 610 2.20 16.81 -13.18
N PHE A 611 2.37 17.65 -14.20
CA PHE A 611 2.55 19.09 -14.09
C PHE A 611 1.47 19.76 -14.96
N PRO A 612 0.30 20.08 -14.40
CA PRO A 612 -0.69 20.86 -15.14
C PRO A 612 -0.08 22.20 -15.56
N PRO A 613 -0.42 22.72 -16.75
CA PRO A 613 0.19 23.94 -17.26
C PRO A 613 -0.19 25.14 -16.40
N GLU A 614 0.77 26.03 -16.21
CA GLU A 614 0.56 27.33 -15.58
C GLU A 614 0.24 28.38 -16.65
N PRO A 615 -0.47 29.46 -16.28
CA PRO A 615 -0.74 30.55 -17.21
C PRO A 615 0.54 31.19 -17.75
N HIS A 616 0.67 31.21 -19.07
CA HIS A 616 1.79 31.79 -19.76
C HIS A 616 1.56 33.29 -20.05
N PRO A 617 2.51 34.19 -19.70
CA PRO A 617 2.31 35.64 -19.83
C PRO A 617 2.08 36.09 -21.29
N LEU A 618 2.66 35.39 -22.27
CA LEU A 618 2.47 35.70 -23.69
C LEU A 618 1.20 35.10 -24.30
N ALA A 619 0.46 34.24 -23.58
CA ALA A 619 -0.78 33.63 -24.07
C ALA A 619 -2.05 34.33 -23.55
N TYR A 620 -1.91 35.48 -22.87
CA TYR A 620 -3.04 36.36 -22.59
C TYR A 620 -3.45 37.18 -23.83
N GLY A 621 -4.70 37.63 -23.87
CA GLY A 621 -5.19 38.56 -24.90
C GLY A 621 -4.59 39.98 -24.78
N LYS A 622 -5.25 40.98 -25.37
CA LYS A 622 -4.78 42.38 -25.42
C LYS A 622 -4.71 43.12 -24.06
N ASN A 623 -5.05 42.49 -22.94
CA ASN A 623 -5.05 43.12 -21.61
C ASN A 623 -3.73 42.88 -20.85
N SER A 624 -3.12 43.98 -20.46
CA SER A 624 -1.81 44.14 -19.85
C SER A 624 -1.71 43.55 -18.44
N GLN A 625 -1.05 42.39 -18.31
CA GLN A 625 -0.44 41.97 -17.05
C GLN A 625 1.00 42.50 -16.94
N ARG A 626 1.50 42.66 -15.71
CA ARG A 626 2.90 43.00 -15.45
C ARG A 626 3.77 41.84 -15.93
N LEU A 627 4.56 42.06 -16.99
CA LEU A 627 5.41 41.02 -17.57
C LEU A 627 6.49 40.60 -16.57
N PRO A 628 6.71 39.28 -16.39
CA PRO A 628 7.86 38.79 -15.65
C PRO A 628 9.17 39.12 -16.40
N ASN A 629 10.31 39.01 -15.71
CA ASN A 629 11.61 39.26 -16.34
C ASN A 629 11.98 38.21 -17.40
N PHE A 630 11.47 36.99 -17.24
CA PHE A 630 11.67 35.84 -18.13
C PHE A 630 10.35 35.10 -18.32
N ALA A 631 10.19 34.45 -19.46
CA ALA A 631 9.13 33.47 -19.71
C ALA A 631 9.70 32.25 -20.44
N THR A 632 8.98 31.13 -20.36
CA THR A 632 9.34 29.93 -21.12
C THR A 632 9.23 30.19 -22.63
N THR A 633 10.19 29.69 -23.40
CA THR A 633 10.20 29.83 -24.87
C THR A 633 9.22 28.87 -25.53
N CYS A 634 8.89 27.77 -24.86
CA CYS A 634 7.94 26.77 -25.36
C CYS A 634 6.62 26.83 -24.59
N ILE A 635 5.51 26.62 -25.29
CA ILE A 635 4.19 26.45 -24.70
C ILE A 635 3.55 25.15 -25.22
N ARG A 636 3.03 24.32 -24.32
CA ARG A 636 2.26 23.13 -24.67
C ARG A 636 0.82 23.53 -24.98
N SER A 637 0.29 23.00 -26.08
CA SER A 637 -1.14 23.13 -26.40
C SER A 637 -1.98 22.09 -25.68
N LEU A 638 -3.21 22.47 -25.36
CA LEU A 638 -4.20 21.64 -24.70
C LEU A 638 -5.28 21.26 -25.69
N GLU A 639 -5.40 19.95 -25.96
CA GLU A 639 -6.31 19.47 -26.97
C GLU A 639 -7.79 19.64 -26.58
N VAL A 640 -8.56 20.18 -27.52
CA VAL A 640 -10.00 20.42 -27.41
C VAL A 640 -10.70 19.84 -28.64
N MET A 641 -11.62 18.92 -28.40
CA MET A 641 -12.50 18.40 -29.43
C MET A 641 -13.70 19.33 -29.65
N ILE A 642 -14.03 19.56 -30.91
CA ILE A 642 -15.22 20.27 -31.35
C ILE A 642 -16.07 19.32 -32.21
N GLN A 643 -17.38 19.35 -32.00
CA GLN A 643 -18.35 18.74 -32.91
C GLN A 643 -19.22 19.83 -33.52
N LEU A 644 -19.45 19.74 -34.83
CA LEU A 644 -20.35 20.62 -35.57
C LEU A 644 -21.76 20.03 -35.63
N GLU A 645 -22.75 20.83 -36.01
CA GLU A 645 -24.10 20.32 -36.26
C GLU A 645 -24.14 19.32 -37.43
N GLY A 646 -25.15 18.45 -37.43
CA GLY A 646 -25.29 17.41 -38.44
C GLY A 646 -25.48 17.98 -39.84
N SER A 647 -24.66 17.54 -40.80
CA SER A 647 -24.77 17.92 -42.21
C SER A 647 -24.64 16.72 -43.13
N GLY A 648 -25.40 16.69 -44.22
CA GLY A 648 -25.30 15.67 -45.26
C GLY A 648 -24.10 15.87 -46.19
N ASN A 649 -23.59 17.10 -46.27
CA ASN A 649 -22.66 17.57 -47.30
C ASN A 649 -21.19 17.24 -47.05
N TRP A 650 -20.88 16.48 -46.00
CA TRP A 650 -19.52 16.04 -45.73
C TRP A 650 -19.02 15.06 -46.81
N PRO A 651 -17.77 15.22 -47.30
CA PRO A 651 -17.20 14.33 -48.30
C PRO A 651 -17.20 12.86 -47.88
N LEU A 652 -17.24 11.95 -48.87
CA LEU A 652 -17.11 10.50 -48.63
C LEU A 652 -15.65 10.04 -48.63
N ASP A 653 -14.79 10.76 -49.35
CA ASP A 653 -13.35 10.48 -49.37
C ASP A 653 -12.68 10.93 -48.06
N PRO A 654 -11.86 10.08 -47.42
CA PRO A 654 -11.24 10.39 -46.13
C PRO A 654 -10.26 11.56 -46.19
N VAL A 655 -9.52 11.75 -47.29
CA VAL A 655 -8.57 12.86 -47.42
C VAL A 655 -9.34 14.18 -47.57
N ALA A 656 -10.37 14.19 -48.41
CA ALA A 656 -11.27 15.33 -48.59
C ALA A 656 -12.00 15.70 -47.28
N MET A 657 -12.39 14.70 -46.48
CA MET A 657 -12.96 14.92 -45.14
C MET A 657 -12.01 15.68 -44.23
N GLU A 658 -10.75 15.24 -44.10
CA GLU A 658 -9.75 15.91 -43.25
C GLU A 658 -9.40 17.31 -43.74
N LYS A 659 -9.27 17.51 -45.06
CA LYS A 659 -9.05 18.86 -45.62
C LYS A 659 -10.27 19.77 -45.39
N THR A 660 -11.49 19.23 -45.41
CA THR A 660 -12.71 19.98 -45.06
C THR A 660 -12.71 20.38 -43.59
N LYS A 661 -12.34 19.47 -42.67
CA LYS A 661 -12.18 19.81 -41.25
C LYS A 661 -11.14 20.91 -41.04
N THR A 662 -10.02 20.84 -41.75
CA THR A 662 -8.97 21.86 -41.73
C THR A 662 -9.51 23.22 -42.19
N ALA A 663 -10.30 23.26 -43.27
CA ALA A 663 -10.94 24.49 -43.73
C ALA A 663 -11.90 25.10 -42.68
N PHE A 664 -12.69 24.26 -41.99
CA PHE A 664 -13.51 24.71 -40.87
C PHE A 664 -12.67 25.25 -39.71
N LEU A 665 -11.59 24.58 -39.34
CA LEU A 665 -10.68 25.01 -38.27
C LEU A 665 -10.02 26.35 -38.58
N LEU A 666 -9.60 26.58 -39.84
CA LEU A 666 -9.07 27.86 -40.29
C LEU A 666 -10.11 28.97 -40.17
N LYS A 667 -11.35 28.71 -40.62
CA LYS A 667 -12.43 29.70 -40.51
C LYS A 667 -12.76 30.03 -39.06
N ILE A 668 -12.85 29.02 -38.20
CA ILE A 668 -13.02 29.20 -36.75
C ILE A 668 -11.86 30.04 -36.17
N GLY A 669 -10.63 29.77 -36.61
CA GLY A 669 -9.44 30.54 -36.25
C GLY A 669 -9.58 32.02 -36.57
N GLU A 670 -9.91 32.37 -37.81
CA GLU A 670 -10.16 33.76 -38.25
C GLU A 670 -11.22 34.44 -37.37
N SER A 671 -12.35 33.78 -37.13
CA SER A 671 -13.44 34.31 -36.32
C SER A 671 -13.03 34.57 -34.86
N LEU A 672 -12.10 33.78 -34.31
CA LEU A 672 -11.57 33.98 -32.96
C LEU A 672 -10.53 35.09 -32.91
N GLU A 673 -9.74 35.29 -33.97
CA GLU A 673 -8.83 36.45 -34.10
C GLU A 673 -9.60 37.77 -34.12
N ASP A 674 -10.73 37.82 -34.83
CA ASP A 674 -11.64 38.98 -34.86
C ASP A 674 -12.17 39.34 -33.46
N ARG A 675 -12.29 38.34 -32.58
CA ARG A 675 -12.67 38.51 -31.16
C ARG A 675 -11.50 38.85 -30.24
N GLY A 676 -10.31 39.07 -30.79
CA GLY A 676 -9.11 39.51 -30.08
C GLY A 676 -8.29 38.39 -29.43
N MET A 677 -8.52 37.14 -29.80
CA MET A 677 -7.63 36.01 -29.45
C MET A 677 -6.45 35.94 -30.43
N PHE A 678 -5.39 35.24 -30.05
CA PHE A 678 -4.27 34.97 -30.96
C PHE A 678 -4.41 33.55 -31.51
N VAL A 679 -4.30 33.39 -32.82
CA VAL A 679 -4.37 32.08 -33.47
C VAL A 679 -3.07 31.79 -34.21
N SER A 680 -2.62 30.55 -34.11
CA SER A 680 -1.48 30.03 -34.84
C SER A 680 -1.95 28.80 -35.61
N ALA A 681 -2.03 28.93 -36.94
CA ALA A 681 -2.45 27.86 -37.83
C ALA A 681 -1.25 27.24 -38.57
N SER A 682 -1.29 25.93 -38.77
CA SER A 682 -0.39 25.14 -39.61
C SER A 682 -1.22 24.21 -40.53
N GLU A 683 -0.57 23.38 -41.34
CA GLU A 683 -1.29 22.47 -42.25
C GLU A 683 -2.26 21.52 -41.51
N ASP A 684 -1.90 21.10 -40.29
CA ASP A 684 -2.62 20.05 -39.54
C ASP A 684 -3.20 20.51 -38.19
N GLU A 685 -2.91 21.74 -37.77
CA GLU A 685 -3.21 22.23 -36.41
C GLU A 685 -3.63 23.71 -36.40
N VAL A 686 -4.68 24.00 -35.62
CA VAL A 686 -5.07 25.36 -35.27
C VAL A 686 -4.99 25.52 -33.75
N ASN A 687 -4.05 26.35 -33.31
CA ASN A 687 -3.80 26.64 -31.91
C ASN A 687 -4.36 28.02 -31.55
N VAL A 688 -5.15 28.11 -30.49
CA VAL A 688 -5.74 29.35 -29.99
C VAL A 688 -5.09 29.71 -28.66
N LEU A 689 -4.44 30.88 -28.59
CA LEU A 689 -3.82 31.40 -27.37
C LEU A 689 -4.78 32.39 -26.70
N THR A 690 -5.26 32.03 -25.52
CA THR A 690 -6.18 32.86 -24.74
C THR A 690 -6.08 32.55 -23.25
N SER A 691 -6.38 33.55 -22.41
CA SER A 691 -6.37 33.42 -20.93
C SER A 691 -5.11 32.81 -20.32
N GLY A 692 -3.96 32.93 -20.99
CA GLY A 692 -2.69 32.36 -20.53
C GLY A 692 -2.42 30.93 -21.00
N TYR A 693 -3.25 30.36 -21.86
CA TYR A 693 -3.10 28.97 -22.33
C TYR A 693 -3.15 28.87 -23.86
N ALA A 694 -2.55 27.83 -24.41
CA ALA A 694 -2.69 27.45 -25.82
C ALA A 694 -3.64 26.25 -25.93
N PHE A 695 -4.64 26.33 -26.80
CA PHE A 695 -5.62 25.26 -27.03
C PHE A 695 -5.53 24.77 -28.46
N LEU A 696 -5.35 23.46 -28.67
CA LEU A 696 -5.34 22.83 -29.99
C LEU A 696 -6.74 22.35 -30.34
N LEU A 697 -7.33 22.91 -31.40
CA LEU A 697 -8.68 22.54 -31.83
C LEU A 697 -8.64 21.34 -32.79
N LYS A 698 -9.50 20.34 -32.56
CA LYS A 698 -9.70 19.18 -33.44
C LYS A 698 -11.19 18.94 -33.67
N ILE A 699 -11.59 18.67 -34.91
CA ILE A 699 -12.98 18.38 -35.26
C ILE A 699 -13.20 16.87 -35.27
N PHE A 700 -14.18 16.40 -34.48
CA PHE A 700 -14.68 15.04 -34.55
C PHE A 700 -15.92 14.96 -35.43
N HIS A 701 -15.99 13.93 -36.28
CA HIS A 701 -17.17 13.66 -37.10
C HIS A 701 -17.55 12.17 -37.11
N GLU A 702 -18.81 11.85 -36.85
CA GLU A 702 -19.30 10.46 -36.65
C GLU A 702 -19.08 9.55 -37.88
N ARG A 703 -19.18 10.08 -39.10
CA ARG A 703 -18.93 9.30 -40.33
C ARG A 703 -17.51 8.74 -40.42
N GLY A 704 -16.53 9.36 -39.76
CA GLY A 704 -15.16 8.87 -39.71
C GLY A 704 -14.99 7.54 -38.96
N LEU A 705 -16.01 7.11 -38.22
CA LEU A 705 -16.07 5.78 -37.59
C LEU A 705 -16.56 4.68 -38.55
N VAL A 706 -17.30 5.05 -39.62
CA VAL A 706 -18.00 4.11 -40.52
C VAL A 706 -17.24 3.84 -41.82
N LEU A 707 -16.55 4.85 -42.37
CA LEU A 707 -15.85 4.78 -43.67
C LEU A 707 -14.77 3.68 -43.74
N GLN A 708 -14.30 3.16 -42.61
CA GLN A 708 -13.30 2.09 -42.56
C GLN A 708 -13.86 0.68 -42.80
N LYS A 709 -15.19 0.46 -42.63
CA LYS A 709 -15.80 -0.86 -42.86
C LYS A 709 -15.95 -1.25 -44.33
N GLN A 710 -15.76 -0.31 -45.26
CA GLN A 710 -16.01 -0.53 -46.70
C GLN A 710 -14.72 -0.71 -47.53
N ALA A 711 -13.54 -0.43 -46.98
CA ALA A 711 -12.26 -0.69 -47.65
C ALA A 711 -11.83 -2.15 -47.39
N GLY A 712 -12.33 -3.08 -48.20
CA GLY A 712 -11.82 -4.44 -48.25
C GLY A 712 -10.52 -4.47 -49.08
N ASP A 713 -9.37 -4.65 -48.42
CA ASP A 713 -8.24 -5.40 -48.97
C ASP A 713 -7.18 -5.69 -47.86
N ASP A 714 -6.71 -6.93 -47.85
CA ASP A 714 -6.10 -7.63 -46.70
C ASP A 714 -4.60 -7.37 -46.46
N ASN A 715 -3.99 -6.30 -47.01
CA ASN A 715 -2.50 -6.19 -46.99
C ASN A 715 -1.87 -4.83 -46.68
N THR A 716 -2.61 -3.89 -46.07
CA THR A 716 -2.00 -2.68 -45.50
C THR A 716 -2.42 -2.56 -44.04
N GLN A 717 -1.46 -2.57 -43.11
CA GLN A 717 -1.69 -2.31 -41.69
C GLN A 717 -2.51 -1.02 -41.54
N SER A 718 -3.84 -1.14 -41.35
CA SER A 718 -4.71 0.02 -41.36
C SER A 718 -4.49 0.81 -40.08
N ALA A 719 -3.88 1.99 -40.22
CA ALA A 719 -3.82 2.96 -39.14
C ALA A 719 -5.26 3.24 -38.65
N LEU A 720 -5.46 3.29 -37.33
CA LEU A 720 -6.74 3.70 -36.75
C LEU A 720 -7.11 5.08 -37.31
N SER A 721 -8.36 5.27 -37.78
CA SER A 721 -8.79 6.58 -38.27
C SER A 721 -8.64 7.64 -37.18
N GLN A 722 -8.25 8.86 -37.54
CA GLN A 722 -8.07 9.95 -36.58
C GLN A 722 -9.35 10.18 -35.75
N ASP A 723 -10.53 10.05 -36.36
CA ASP A 723 -11.82 10.12 -35.67
C ASP A 723 -12.04 8.99 -34.66
N LYS A 724 -11.59 7.76 -34.93
CA LYS A 724 -11.68 6.65 -33.95
C LYS A 724 -10.81 6.93 -32.74
N VAL A 725 -9.60 7.46 -32.93
CA VAL A 725 -8.70 7.86 -31.83
C VAL A 725 -9.30 9.01 -31.03
N LEU A 726 -9.81 10.06 -31.71
CA LEU A 726 -10.51 11.18 -31.07
C LEU A 726 -11.70 10.69 -30.25
N PHE A 727 -12.54 9.82 -30.79
CA PHE A 727 -13.67 9.22 -30.06
C PHE A 727 -13.22 8.46 -28.81
N GLN A 728 -12.19 7.62 -28.92
CA GLN A 728 -11.66 6.90 -27.75
C GLN A 728 -11.12 7.85 -26.68
N ARG A 729 -10.43 8.93 -27.08
CA ARG A 729 -9.95 9.98 -26.17
C ARG A 729 -11.08 10.79 -25.53
N SER A 730 -12.15 11.08 -26.28
CA SER A 730 -13.38 11.71 -25.75
C SER A 730 -13.96 10.88 -24.62
N GLN A 731 -14.22 9.60 -24.89
CA GLN A 731 -14.84 8.69 -23.93
C GLN A 731 -13.95 8.52 -22.71
N HIS A 732 -12.64 8.33 -22.91
CA HIS A 732 -11.67 8.24 -21.84
C HIS A 732 -11.65 9.51 -20.97
N SER A 733 -11.50 10.69 -21.58
CA SER A 733 -11.43 11.97 -20.85
C SER A 733 -12.68 12.20 -20.00
N SER A 734 -13.87 11.95 -20.57
CA SER A 734 -15.15 12.09 -19.86
C SER A 734 -15.26 11.14 -18.67
N MET A 735 -14.99 9.84 -18.88
CA MET A 735 -15.12 8.82 -17.83
C MET A 735 -14.11 9.03 -16.69
N ILE A 736 -12.86 9.35 -17.01
CA ILE A 736 -11.83 9.59 -15.99
C ILE A 736 -12.13 10.87 -15.20
N ASN A 737 -12.62 11.92 -15.86
CA ASN A 737 -13.05 13.12 -15.15
C ASN A 737 -14.23 12.83 -14.20
N GLY A 738 -15.19 12.01 -14.64
CA GLY A 738 -16.27 11.51 -13.77
C GLY A 738 -15.74 10.73 -12.56
N LEU A 739 -14.78 9.82 -12.78
CA LEU A 739 -14.14 9.04 -11.73
C LEU A 739 -13.41 9.94 -10.70
N GLN A 740 -12.69 10.96 -11.17
CA GLN A 740 -12.03 11.95 -10.32
C GLN A 740 -13.04 12.73 -9.46
N GLY A 741 -14.22 13.04 -10.01
CA GLY A 741 -15.32 13.65 -9.26
C GLY A 741 -15.83 12.76 -8.12
N CYS A 742 -15.87 11.44 -8.33
CA CYS A 742 -16.23 10.47 -7.29
C CYS A 742 -15.11 10.24 -6.26
N TYR A 743 -13.85 10.21 -6.73
CA TYR A 743 -12.68 9.90 -5.92
C TYR A 743 -11.61 10.98 -6.07
N GLN A 744 -11.64 12.02 -5.23
CA GLN A 744 -10.72 13.17 -5.35
C GLN A 744 -9.23 12.79 -5.23
N MET A 745 -8.91 11.65 -4.59
CA MET A 745 -7.54 11.13 -4.47
C MET A 745 -7.03 10.38 -5.70
N TYR A 746 -7.88 10.12 -6.69
CA TYR A 746 -7.48 9.43 -7.91
C TYR A 746 -6.38 10.18 -8.67
N GLY A 747 -6.60 11.46 -8.99
CA GLY A 747 -5.67 12.32 -9.71
C GLY A 747 -4.28 12.38 -9.06
N PRO A 748 -4.15 12.71 -7.76
CA PRO A 748 -2.86 12.67 -7.05
C PRO A 748 -2.13 11.32 -7.14
N VAL A 749 -2.83 10.19 -7.07
CA VAL A 749 -2.22 8.86 -7.21
C VAL A 749 -1.74 8.62 -8.64
N VAL A 750 -2.54 9.01 -9.65
CA VAL A 750 -2.14 8.94 -11.06
C VAL A 750 -0.90 9.77 -11.33
N ARG A 751 -0.82 10.98 -10.77
CA ARG A 751 0.35 11.87 -10.93
C ARG A 751 1.62 11.21 -10.42
N LEU A 752 1.59 10.59 -9.23
CA LEU A 752 2.73 9.81 -8.71
C LEU A 752 3.06 8.60 -9.60
N ALA A 753 2.05 7.86 -10.07
CA ALA A 753 2.24 6.70 -10.95
C ALA A 753 2.91 7.10 -12.28
N LYS A 754 2.41 8.13 -12.95
CA LYS A 754 3.00 8.69 -14.18
C LYS A 754 4.40 9.22 -13.93
N ARG A 755 4.61 9.93 -12.82
CA ARG A 755 5.93 10.44 -12.45
C ARG A 755 6.95 9.32 -12.26
N TRP A 756 6.54 8.22 -11.62
CA TRP A 756 7.38 7.03 -11.46
C TRP A 756 7.68 6.34 -12.79
N ILE A 757 6.66 6.13 -13.64
CA ILE A 757 6.83 5.55 -14.99
C ILE A 757 7.83 6.37 -15.81
N SER A 758 7.70 7.69 -15.75
CA SER A 758 8.59 8.61 -16.46
C SER A 758 10.01 8.57 -15.90
N ALA A 759 10.18 8.62 -14.59
CA ALA A 759 11.49 8.59 -13.93
C ALA A 759 12.25 7.28 -14.20
N HIS A 760 11.55 6.17 -14.45
CA HIS A 760 12.12 4.87 -14.86
C HIS A 760 12.24 4.68 -16.38
N LEU A 761 12.07 5.74 -17.17
CA LEU A 761 12.25 5.77 -18.62
C LEU A 761 11.28 4.86 -19.40
N PHE A 762 10.06 4.65 -18.87
CA PHE A 762 9.04 3.81 -19.52
C PHE A 762 8.02 4.61 -20.35
N SER A 763 8.12 5.95 -20.44
CA SER A 763 7.14 6.79 -21.14
C SER A 763 6.96 6.44 -22.62
N SER A 764 7.96 5.84 -23.27
CA SER A 764 7.86 5.42 -24.68
C SER A 764 7.06 4.14 -24.90
N PHE A 765 6.72 3.41 -23.84
CA PHE A 765 6.13 2.06 -23.92
C PHE A 765 4.72 1.95 -23.34
N ILE A 766 4.25 2.95 -22.62
CA ILE A 766 2.92 2.95 -22.02
C ILE A 766 2.33 4.36 -22.13
N SER A 767 1.09 4.45 -22.62
CA SER A 767 0.40 5.74 -22.74
C SER A 767 -0.06 6.25 -21.37
N GLU A 768 -0.30 7.55 -21.27
CA GLU A 768 -0.82 8.16 -20.05
C GLU A 768 -2.19 7.59 -19.67
N GLU A 769 -3.05 7.34 -20.67
CA GLU A 769 -4.37 6.75 -20.53
C GLU A 769 -4.30 5.32 -19.99
N ALA A 770 -3.32 4.52 -20.41
CA ALA A 770 -3.12 3.17 -19.86
C ALA A 770 -2.77 3.23 -18.36
N VAL A 771 -1.89 4.16 -17.95
CA VAL A 771 -1.56 4.36 -16.53
C VAL A 771 -2.80 4.81 -15.74
N GLU A 772 -3.59 5.73 -16.30
CA GLU A 772 -4.86 6.20 -15.74
C GLU A 772 -5.85 5.04 -15.49
N LEU A 773 -5.98 4.10 -16.43
CA LEU A 773 -6.85 2.93 -16.29
C LEU A 773 -6.34 1.92 -15.25
N VAL A 774 -5.03 1.67 -15.20
CA VAL A 774 -4.44 0.78 -14.18
C VAL A 774 -4.66 1.34 -12.78
N VAL A 775 -4.53 2.66 -12.59
CA VAL A 775 -4.84 3.30 -11.31
C VAL A 775 -6.35 3.29 -11.05
N ALA A 776 -7.20 3.48 -12.07
CA ALA A 776 -8.66 3.46 -11.91
C ALA A 776 -9.15 2.13 -11.34
N TYR A 777 -8.52 1.03 -11.75
CA TYR A 777 -8.79 -0.30 -11.22
C TYR A 777 -8.70 -0.36 -9.67
N LEU A 778 -7.75 0.36 -9.05
CA LEU A 778 -7.60 0.40 -7.58
C LEU A 778 -8.79 1.03 -6.85
N PHE A 779 -9.50 1.95 -7.51
CA PHE A 779 -10.65 2.64 -6.95
C PHE A 779 -11.96 1.88 -7.23
N LEU A 780 -12.06 1.24 -8.40
CA LEU A 780 -13.23 0.48 -8.82
C LEU A 780 -13.29 -0.94 -8.22
N LYS A 781 -12.13 -1.58 -8.06
CA LYS A 781 -11.96 -2.92 -7.48
C LYS A 781 -10.94 -2.86 -6.34
N PRO A 782 -11.28 -2.20 -5.21
CA PRO A 782 -10.32 -1.95 -4.14
C PRO A 782 -9.95 -3.17 -3.29
N PHE A 783 -10.65 -4.30 -3.42
CA PHE A 783 -10.45 -5.49 -2.58
C PHE A 783 -9.01 -6.03 -2.67
N PRO A 784 -8.45 -6.58 -1.58
CA PRO A 784 -9.00 -6.71 -0.23
C PRO A 784 -8.92 -5.41 0.62
N PHE A 785 -8.54 -4.29 0.01
CA PHE A 785 -8.44 -2.98 0.66
C PHE A 785 -9.74 -2.15 0.49
N ARG A 786 -9.63 -0.85 0.76
CA ARG A 786 -10.64 0.18 0.46
C ARG A 786 -10.15 1.08 -0.68
N ALA A 787 -11.03 1.87 -1.29
CA ALA A 787 -10.57 2.88 -2.24
C ALA A 787 -9.50 3.79 -1.57
N PRO A 788 -8.33 4.03 -2.20
CA PRO A 788 -7.28 4.81 -1.57
C PRO A 788 -7.74 6.22 -1.16
N SER A 789 -7.46 6.62 0.08
CA SER A 789 -7.72 8.00 0.56
C SER A 789 -6.43 8.79 0.80
N SER A 790 -5.28 8.26 0.39
CA SER A 790 -4.00 8.97 0.35
C SER A 790 -3.16 8.64 -0.87
N ARG A 791 -2.25 9.56 -1.20
CA ARG A 791 -1.33 9.42 -2.33
C ARG A 791 -0.36 8.26 -2.14
N VAL A 792 0.23 8.15 -0.93
CA VAL A 792 1.25 7.14 -0.61
C VAL A 792 0.67 5.73 -0.64
N ALA A 793 -0.49 5.51 -0.01
CA ALA A 793 -1.14 4.20 -0.02
C ALA A 793 -1.60 3.81 -1.43
N GLY A 794 -2.19 4.76 -2.18
CA GLY A 794 -2.59 4.53 -3.57
C GLY A 794 -1.41 4.19 -4.47
N PHE A 795 -0.29 4.90 -4.33
CA PHE A 795 0.93 4.63 -5.09
C PHE A 795 1.56 3.28 -4.75
N LEU A 796 1.65 2.92 -3.46
CA LEU A 796 2.12 1.59 -3.05
C LEU A 796 1.27 0.47 -3.66
N ARG A 797 -0.05 0.64 -3.66
CA ARG A 797 -0.98 -0.34 -4.25
C ARG A 797 -0.88 -0.40 -5.77
N PHE A 798 -0.63 0.72 -6.45
CA PHE A 798 -0.32 0.75 -7.88
C PHE A 798 0.93 -0.08 -8.21
N LEU A 799 2.02 0.11 -7.47
CA LEU A 799 3.26 -0.65 -7.67
C LEU A 799 3.04 -2.16 -7.46
N ARG A 800 2.29 -2.53 -6.41
CA ARG A 800 1.93 -3.94 -6.14
C ARG A 800 1.10 -4.51 -7.27
N LEU A 801 0.02 -3.83 -7.67
CA LEU A 801 -0.87 -4.24 -8.76
C LEU A 801 -0.08 -4.47 -10.05
N LEU A 802 0.77 -3.52 -10.44
CA LEU A 802 1.59 -3.64 -11.64
C LEU A 802 2.53 -4.86 -11.60
N SER A 803 3.06 -5.16 -10.41
CA SER A 803 4.00 -6.27 -10.22
C SER A 803 3.35 -7.66 -10.09
N SER A 804 2.14 -7.75 -9.53
CA SER A 804 1.52 -9.02 -9.13
C SER A 804 0.32 -9.43 -9.97
N PHE A 805 -0.26 -8.51 -10.76
CA PHE A 805 -1.40 -8.84 -11.62
C PHE A 805 -1.00 -9.86 -12.70
N ASP A 806 -1.87 -10.83 -12.97
CA ASP A 806 -1.67 -11.81 -14.04
C ASP A 806 -2.05 -11.23 -15.41
N TRP A 807 -1.10 -10.49 -15.99
CA TRP A 807 -1.22 -9.92 -17.32
C TRP A 807 -1.30 -10.97 -18.46
N THR A 808 -0.94 -12.22 -18.17
CA THR A 808 -0.85 -13.26 -19.19
C THR A 808 -2.23 -13.83 -19.50
N PHE A 809 -2.97 -14.24 -18.44
CA PHE A 809 -4.23 -14.96 -18.59
C PHE A 809 -5.45 -14.19 -18.11
N SER A 810 -5.28 -13.00 -17.51
CA SER A 810 -6.40 -12.21 -17.00
C SER A 810 -6.51 -10.85 -17.71
N PRO A 811 -7.70 -10.47 -18.22
CA PRO A 811 -7.94 -9.13 -18.70
C PRO A 811 -8.21 -8.19 -17.51
N MET A 812 -7.65 -6.99 -17.54
CA MET A 812 -8.04 -5.95 -16.58
C MET A 812 -9.31 -5.28 -17.08
N VAL A 813 -10.42 -5.50 -16.36
CA VAL A 813 -11.74 -4.96 -16.70
C VAL A 813 -11.99 -3.71 -15.88
N ILE A 814 -12.01 -2.54 -16.54
CA ILE A 814 -12.22 -1.23 -15.94
C ILE A 814 -13.63 -0.75 -16.30
N ASP A 815 -14.56 -0.95 -15.37
CA ASP A 815 -15.96 -0.55 -15.52
C ASP A 815 -16.26 0.65 -14.62
N ILE A 816 -16.09 1.85 -15.17
CA ILE A 816 -16.24 3.10 -14.41
C ILE A 816 -17.71 3.35 -14.03
N ASN A 817 -18.63 3.01 -14.92
CA ASN A 817 -20.06 3.27 -14.76
C ASN A 817 -20.84 2.07 -14.19
N ASN A 818 -20.21 0.89 -14.07
CA ASN A 818 -20.87 -0.39 -13.78
C ASN A 818 -21.87 -0.81 -14.86
N ASP A 819 -21.52 -0.58 -16.13
CA ASP A 819 -22.39 -0.84 -17.29
C ASP A 819 -22.20 -2.26 -17.87
N PHE A 820 -21.14 -2.98 -17.48
CA PHE A 820 -20.87 -4.30 -18.07
C PHE A 820 -21.85 -5.37 -17.58
N ASN A 821 -22.32 -6.15 -18.55
CA ASN A 821 -23.09 -7.36 -18.30
C ASN A 821 -22.26 -8.63 -18.58
N LEU A 822 -22.83 -9.80 -18.29
CA LEU A 822 -22.16 -11.10 -18.50
C LEU A 822 -21.78 -11.37 -19.97
N LEU A 823 -22.51 -10.81 -20.94
CA LEU A 823 -22.15 -10.96 -22.36
C LEU A 823 -20.90 -10.15 -22.69
N ASP A 824 -20.76 -8.96 -22.08
CA ASP A 824 -19.58 -8.12 -22.23
C ASP A 824 -18.35 -8.78 -21.63
N GLU A 825 -18.45 -9.36 -20.43
CA GLU A 825 -17.35 -10.10 -19.82
C GLU A 825 -16.93 -11.31 -20.67
N LYS A 826 -17.91 -12.04 -21.22
CA LYS A 826 -17.63 -13.15 -22.13
C LYS A 826 -16.90 -12.68 -23.38
N LYS A 827 -17.37 -11.59 -24.01
CA LYS A 827 -16.75 -10.99 -25.19
C LYS A 827 -15.33 -10.51 -24.92
N ILE A 828 -15.08 -9.91 -23.76
CA ILE A 828 -13.74 -9.46 -23.33
C ILE A 828 -12.79 -10.67 -23.23
N ASN A 829 -13.24 -11.77 -22.60
CA ASN A 829 -12.42 -12.98 -22.50
C ASN A 829 -12.17 -13.63 -23.87
N GLU A 830 -13.18 -13.67 -24.75
CA GLU A 830 -13.02 -14.14 -26.13
C GLU A 830 -11.99 -13.29 -26.89
N ASN A 831 -12.05 -11.96 -26.79
CA ASN A 831 -11.09 -11.03 -27.38
C ASN A 831 -9.67 -11.24 -26.84
N LEU A 832 -9.52 -11.44 -25.51
CA LEU A 832 -8.22 -11.76 -24.91
C LEU A 832 -7.66 -13.05 -25.52
N MET A 833 -8.45 -14.12 -25.58
CA MET A 833 -8.01 -15.39 -26.13
C MET A 833 -7.63 -15.28 -27.62
N LEU A 834 -8.38 -14.50 -28.40
CA LEU A 834 -8.04 -14.22 -29.79
C LEU A 834 -6.71 -13.46 -29.92
N SER A 835 -6.49 -12.43 -29.09
CA SER A 835 -5.24 -11.67 -29.08
C SER A 835 -4.02 -12.53 -28.76
N ARG A 836 -4.19 -13.55 -27.91
CA ARG A 836 -3.13 -14.51 -27.55
C ARG A 836 -2.89 -15.52 -28.67
N LYS A 837 -3.94 -16.04 -29.30
CA LYS A 837 -3.86 -17.01 -30.42
C LYS A 837 -3.24 -16.44 -31.69
N SER A 838 -3.52 -15.18 -32.03
CA SER A 838 -2.94 -14.52 -33.22
C SER A 838 -1.41 -14.61 -33.19
N TYR A 839 -0.82 -14.34 -32.03
CA TYR A 839 0.62 -14.44 -31.83
C TYR A 839 1.17 -15.87 -31.91
N GLU A 840 0.44 -16.85 -31.36
CA GLU A 840 0.84 -18.26 -31.47
C GLU A 840 0.87 -18.74 -32.92
N GLN A 841 -0.03 -18.23 -33.77
CA GLN A 841 -0.12 -18.59 -35.18
C GLN A 841 0.91 -17.84 -36.03
N ASN A 842 1.15 -16.56 -35.74
CA ASN A 842 2.13 -15.72 -36.44
C ASN A 842 3.11 -15.07 -35.44
N PRO A 843 4.34 -15.60 -35.30
CA PRO A 843 5.38 -15.02 -34.44
C PRO A 843 5.84 -13.60 -34.84
N HIS A 844 5.38 -13.11 -36.00
CA HIS A 844 5.56 -11.75 -36.48
C HIS A 844 4.56 -10.75 -35.89
N ASP A 845 3.44 -11.24 -35.34
CA ASP A 845 2.46 -10.40 -34.66
C ASP A 845 3.04 -9.84 -33.36
N ILE A 846 2.58 -8.66 -32.97
CA ILE A 846 2.95 -8.05 -31.70
C ILE A 846 2.13 -8.71 -30.61
N GLU A 847 2.79 -9.39 -29.67
CA GLU A 847 2.10 -9.94 -28.51
C GLU A 847 1.80 -8.82 -27.47
N PRO A 848 0.54 -8.38 -27.30
CA PRO A 848 0.22 -7.27 -26.43
C PRO A 848 0.35 -7.74 -24.98
N ALA A 849 1.27 -7.19 -24.17
CA ALA A 849 1.48 -7.72 -22.83
C ALA A 849 0.34 -7.36 -21.86
N MET A 850 -0.28 -6.20 -22.05
CA MET A 850 -1.39 -5.71 -21.23
C MET A 850 -2.69 -5.72 -22.01
N PHE A 851 -3.77 -6.22 -21.37
CA PHE A 851 -5.12 -6.18 -21.92
C PHE A 851 -6.02 -5.34 -21.00
N LEU A 852 -6.36 -4.12 -21.43
CA LEU A 852 -7.17 -3.16 -20.69
C LEU A 852 -8.53 -3.03 -21.38
N ALA A 853 -9.59 -3.54 -20.75
CA ALA A 853 -10.94 -3.49 -21.27
C ALA A 853 -11.76 -2.39 -20.60
N THR A 854 -12.40 -1.54 -21.42
CA THR A 854 -13.33 -0.49 -20.97
C THR A 854 -14.65 -0.58 -21.74
N SER A 855 -15.67 0.16 -21.31
CA SER A 855 -16.97 0.17 -21.99
C SER A 855 -16.89 0.64 -23.45
N TYR A 856 -15.98 1.57 -23.75
CA TYR A 856 -15.70 2.07 -25.10
C TYR A 856 -14.65 1.24 -25.88
N ASP A 857 -13.89 0.37 -25.22
CA ASP A 857 -12.87 -0.47 -25.84
C ASP A 857 -12.79 -1.86 -25.17
N LYS A 858 -13.65 -2.78 -25.63
CA LYS A 858 -13.71 -4.16 -25.14
C LYS A 858 -12.62 -5.08 -25.72
N ALA A 859 -11.85 -4.59 -26.70
CA ALA A 859 -10.83 -5.36 -27.40
C ALA A 859 -9.41 -4.90 -27.06
N SER A 860 -9.26 -3.90 -26.18
CA SER A 860 -7.97 -3.35 -25.75
C SER A 860 -7.14 -2.79 -26.92
N GLU A 861 -7.81 -2.19 -27.90
CA GLU A 861 -7.16 -1.67 -29.11
C GLU A 861 -6.53 -0.29 -28.93
N ALA A 862 -7.08 0.55 -28.03
CA ALA A 862 -6.77 1.96 -27.95
C ALA A 862 -5.38 2.23 -27.38
N TRP A 863 -5.04 1.59 -26.25
CA TRP A 863 -3.91 2.01 -25.42
C TRP A 863 -2.78 1.00 -25.34
N THR A 864 -3.09 -0.30 -25.42
CA THR A 864 -2.11 -1.36 -25.16
C THR A 864 -1.97 -2.41 -26.27
N LYS A 865 -2.54 -2.16 -27.46
CA LYS A 865 -2.49 -3.08 -28.60
C LYS A 865 -1.08 -3.40 -29.07
N GLN A 866 -0.20 -2.40 -29.13
CA GLN A 866 1.16 -2.55 -29.67
C GLN A 866 2.25 -2.52 -28.58
N SER A 867 1.98 -1.93 -27.42
CA SER A 867 2.96 -1.73 -26.36
C SER A 867 2.25 -1.66 -25.00
N PRO A 868 2.83 -2.18 -23.90
CA PRO A 868 4.16 -2.75 -23.79
C PRO A 868 4.28 -4.18 -24.34
N SER A 869 5.48 -4.53 -24.81
CA SER A 869 5.85 -5.94 -25.07
C SER A 869 6.04 -6.71 -23.76
N LYS A 870 5.95 -8.05 -23.78
CA LYS A 870 6.15 -8.89 -22.58
C LYS A 870 7.47 -8.61 -21.86
N SER A 871 8.55 -8.37 -22.62
CA SER A 871 9.87 -8.06 -22.06
C SER A 871 9.90 -6.73 -21.31
N VAL A 872 9.21 -5.72 -21.85
CA VAL A 872 9.10 -4.40 -21.23
C VAL A 872 8.23 -4.48 -19.98
N LEU A 873 7.06 -5.14 -20.07
CA LEU A 873 6.18 -5.33 -18.94
C LEU A 873 6.86 -6.10 -17.80
N LYS A 874 7.62 -7.16 -18.11
CA LYS A 874 8.41 -7.90 -17.11
C LYS A 874 9.42 -7.01 -16.41
N ARG A 875 10.08 -6.11 -17.15
CA ARG A 875 11.01 -5.12 -16.56
C ARG A 875 10.27 -4.13 -15.67
N MET A 876 9.14 -3.58 -16.14
CA MET A 876 8.28 -2.68 -15.36
C MET A 876 7.80 -3.34 -14.07
N ALA A 877 7.31 -4.58 -14.14
CA ALA A 877 6.84 -5.35 -12.99
C ALA A 877 7.96 -5.61 -11.97
N ALA A 878 9.19 -5.90 -12.43
CA ALA A 878 10.34 -6.07 -11.55
C ALA A 878 10.71 -4.77 -10.81
N TYR A 879 10.71 -3.63 -11.51
CA TYR A 879 10.98 -2.32 -10.91
C TYR A 879 9.86 -1.95 -9.92
N ALA A 880 8.61 -2.24 -10.28
CA ALA A 880 7.44 -1.99 -9.43
C ALA A 880 7.50 -2.83 -8.15
N LYS A 881 7.89 -4.11 -8.26
CA LYS A 881 8.09 -5.00 -7.10
C LYS A 881 9.16 -4.44 -6.14
N SER A 882 10.34 -4.11 -6.67
CA SER A 882 11.44 -3.56 -5.86
C SER A 882 11.06 -2.22 -5.23
N SER A 883 10.37 -1.35 -5.97
CA SER A 883 9.87 -0.07 -5.46
C SER A 883 8.80 -0.26 -4.37
N ALA A 884 7.90 -1.24 -4.52
CA ALA A 884 6.88 -1.53 -3.52
C ALA A 884 7.49 -2.07 -2.22
N GLU A 885 8.49 -2.94 -2.32
CA GLU A 885 9.24 -3.46 -1.17
C GLU A 885 10.01 -2.33 -0.46
N LEU A 886 10.72 -1.49 -1.21
CA LEU A 886 11.42 -0.32 -0.67
C LEU A 886 10.45 0.65 0.01
N LEU A 887 9.34 1.00 -0.64
CA LEU A 887 8.33 1.91 -0.09
C LEU A 887 7.71 1.34 1.19
N THR A 888 7.43 0.04 1.23
CA THR A 888 6.94 -0.64 2.45
C THR A 888 7.95 -0.51 3.59
N ASN A 889 9.24 -0.71 3.29
CA ASN A 889 10.31 -0.57 4.27
C ASN A 889 10.51 0.88 4.73
N LEU A 890 10.43 1.86 3.84
CA LEU A 890 10.52 3.29 4.18
C LEU A 890 9.36 3.72 5.08
N ILE A 891 8.17 3.18 4.87
CA ILE A 891 7.00 3.44 5.72
C ILE A 891 7.20 2.88 7.13
N LEU A 892 7.62 1.61 7.23
CA LEU A 892 7.69 0.88 8.51
C LEU A 892 8.96 1.17 9.32
N ASN A 893 10.11 1.26 8.65
CA ASN A 893 11.43 1.33 9.27
C ASN A 893 12.11 2.69 9.04
N GLY A 894 11.70 3.45 8.03
CA GLY A 894 12.35 4.70 7.63
C GLY A 894 13.52 4.50 6.67
N GLN A 895 14.24 5.59 6.43
CA GLN A 895 15.42 5.58 5.57
C GLN A 895 16.59 4.85 6.25
N SER A 896 17.39 4.12 5.47
CA SER A 896 18.58 3.43 5.96
C SER A 896 19.75 3.53 4.97
N GLY A 897 20.80 4.24 5.35
CA GLY A 897 22.00 4.42 4.52
C GLY A 897 21.66 4.97 3.13
N GLN A 898 21.87 4.16 2.09
CA GLN A 898 21.61 4.52 0.69
C GLN A 898 20.14 4.40 0.26
N TYR A 899 19.27 3.82 1.09
CA TYR A 899 17.86 3.57 0.75
C TYR A 899 16.99 4.74 1.23
N THR A 900 16.77 5.71 0.35
CA THR A 900 16.01 6.94 0.62
C THR A 900 14.70 7.01 -0.19
N TRP A 901 13.90 8.06 -0.01
CA TRP A 901 12.63 8.24 -0.74
C TRP A 901 12.87 8.51 -2.22
N GLU A 902 13.97 9.21 -2.53
CA GLU A 902 14.44 9.55 -3.86
C GLU A 902 14.73 8.29 -4.70
N CYS A 903 15.21 7.21 -4.07
CA CYS A 903 15.48 5.94 -4.75
C CYS A 903 14.25 5.34 -5.44
N LEU A 904 13.04 5.64 -4.97
CA LEU A 904 11.79 5.20 -5.63
C LEU A 904 11.67 5.77 -7.05
N PHE A 905 12.27 6.92 -7.32
CA PHE A 905 12.22 7.66 -8.58
C PHE A 905 13.58 7.74 -9.28
N ARG A 906 14.58 6.96 -8.87
CA ARG A 906 15.89 6.90 -9.54
C ARG A 906 16.00 5.62 -10.37
N THR A 907 16.21 5.78 -11.67
CA THR A 907 16.42 4.65 -12.57
C THR A 907 17.86 4.13 -12.51
N PRO A 908 18.08 2.81 -12.42
CA PRO A 908 19.42 2.23 -12.50
C PRO A 908 19.94 2.23 -13.95
N MET A 909 20.77 3.23 -14.28
CA MET A 909 21.31 3.43 -15.64
C MET A 909 22.19 2.26 -16.13
N SER A 910 22.74 1.45 -15.22
CA SER A 910 23.51 0.25 -15.53
C SER A 910 22.70 -0.84 -16.25
N ASN A 911 21.36 -0.73 -16.31
CA ASN A 911 20.51 -1.70 -16.97
C ASN A 911 20.40 -1.52 -18.49
N TYR A 912 20.88 -0.40 -19.03
CA TYR A 912 20.91 -0.11 -20.47
C TYR A 912 22.25 -0.53 -21.09
N ASP A 913 22.27 -0.71 -22.41
CA ASP A 913 23.49 -1.06 -23.14
C ASP A 913 24.32 0.18 -23.48
N ALA A 914 23.64 1.29 -23.78
CA ALA A 914 24.22 2.62 -23.88
C ALA A 914 23.29 3.69 -23.28
N VAL A 915 23.84 4.84 -22.95
CA VAL A 915 23.14 5.98 -22.36
C VAL A 915 23.53 7.25 -23.07
N VAL A 916 22.53 8.02 -23.50
CA VAL A 916 22.69 9.37 -24.06
C VAL A 916 22.29 10.37 -22.98
N LEU A 917 23.20 11.24 -22.58
CA LEU A 917 22.95 12.34 -21.64
C LEU A 917 22.65 13.60 -22.44
N LEU A 918 21.64 14.36 -22.02
CA LEU A 918 21.22 15.60 -22.65
C LEU A 918 21.69 16.82 -21.84
N HIS A 919 21.85 17.96 -22.50
CA HIS A 919 22.09 19.23 -21.82
C HIS A 919 20.81 19.70 -21.14
N GLN A 920 20.78 19.69 -19.81
CA GLN A 920 19.60 20.08 -19.01
C GLN A 920 19.08 21.47 -19.40
N GLU A 921 19.98 22.42 -19.61
CA GLU A 921 19.68 23.80 -20.02
C GLU A 921 19.11 23.93 -21.44
N LYS A 922 19.01 22.82 -22.19
CA LYS A 922 18.44 22.74 -23.54
C LYS A 922 17.15 21.91 -23.60
N LEU A 923 16.66 21.43 -22.45
CA LEU A 923 15.35 20.79 -22.36
C LEU A 923 14.23 21.83 -22.42
N CYS A 924 13.04 21.44 -22.87
CA CYS A 924 11.85 22.31 -22.90
C CYS A 924 11.48 22.83 -21.49
N CYS A 925 11.51 21.95 -20.49
CA CYS A 925 11.19 22.28 -19.10
C CYS A 925 12.31 21.78 -18.14
N PRO A 926 13.42 22.53 -18.01
CA PRO A 926 14.58 22.08 -17.20
C PRO A 926 14.28 21.89 -15.71
N HIS A 927 13.29 22.60 -15.17
CA HIS A 927 12.83 22.54 -13.78
C HIS A 927 12.02 21.26 -13.48
N HIS A 928 11.55 20.54 -14.50
CA HIS A 928 10.92 19.22 -14.31
C HIS A 928 11.94 18.10 -14.09
N VAL A 929 13.24 18.35 -14.22
CA VAL A 929 14.28 17.34 -13.95
C VAL A 929 14.31 17.03 -12.45
N LEU A 930 13.99 15.79 -12.10
CA LEU A 930 13.97 15.28 -10.73
C LEU A 930 15.38 15.17 -10.15
N PHE A 931 16.24 14.45 -10.88
CA PHE A 931 17.61 14.17 -10.53
C PHE A 931 18.45 14.35 -11.78
N PRO A 932 19.41 15.28 -11.80
CA PRO A 932 20.33 15.42 -12.93
C PRO A 932 21.04 14.09 -13.18
N ALA A 933 21.06 13.64 -14.44
CA ALA A 933 21.72 12.41 -14.80
C ALA A 933 23.23 12.54 -14.59
N GLU A 934 23.78 11.62 -13.79
CA GLU A 934 25.21 11.50 -13.56
C GLU A 934 25.89 10.77 -14.72
N ALA A 935 27.19 11.01 -14.91
CA ALA A 935 27.96 10.27 -15.91
C ALA A 935 28.03 8.79 -15.51
N PRO A 936 27.51 7.86 -16.33
CA PRO A 936 27.50 6.45 -15.97
C PRO A 936 28.90 5.84 -16.09
N ASN A 937 29.16 4.76 -15.35
CA ASN A 937 30.39 3.99 -15.46
C ASN A 937 30.44 3.22 -16.79
N GLY A 938 31.02 3.83 -17.84
CA GLY A 938 31.18 3.23 -19.16
C GLY A 938 32.10 4.02 -20.10
N LYS A 939 32.32 3.51 -21.32
CA LYS A 939 33.18 4.14 -22.33
C LYS A 939 32.48 5.35 -22.94
N LEU A 940 33.01 6.54 -22.72
CA LEU A 940 32.57 7.75 -23.42
C LEU A 940 32.87 7.60 -24.92
N VAL A 941 31.84 7.73 -25.75
CA VAL A 941 31.93 7.64 -27.21
C VAL A 941 32.08 9.03 -27.81
N ILE A 942 31.21 9.96 -27.41
CA ILE A 942 31.20 11.34 -27.91
C ILE A 942 30.76 12.30 -26.82
N TRP A 943 31.35 13.49 -26.82
CA TRP A 943 30.99 14.61 -25.93
C TRP A 943 30.50 15.79 -26.77
N GLY A 944 29.27 16.24 -26.53
CA GLY A 944 28.60 17.27 -27.32
C GLY A 944 28.65 18.65 -26.67
N LYS A 945 28.73 19.70 -27.49
CA LYS A 945 28.62 21.10 -27.05
C LYS A 945 27.16 21.57 -27.13
N PRO A 946 26.67 22.36 -26.16
CA PRO A 946 25.29 22.87 -26.18
C PRO A 946 25.10 23.86 -27.33
N SER A 947 23.96 23.79 -28.02
CA SER A 947 23.59 24.75 -29.08
C SER A 947 23.38 26.16 -28.49
N LYS A 948 23.61 27.21 -29.28
CA LYS A 948 23.25 28.59 -28.92
C LYS A 948 21.89 29.02 -29.48
N ASP A 949 21.26 28.17 -30.28
CA ASP A 949 20.07 28.50 -31.07
C ASP A 949 18.79 28.36 -30.25
N PHE A 950 18.79 27.46 -29.25
CA PHE A 950 17.66 27.25 -28.36
C PHE A 950 18.01 27.59 -26.91
N HIS A 951 17.11 28.34 -26.27
CA HIS A 951 17.09 28.59 -24.84
C HIS A 951 15.66 28.39 -24.31
N PRO A 952 15.48 27.65 -23.21
CA PRO A 952 14.16 27.33 -22.66
C PRO A 952 13.45 28.53 -22.06
N TYR A 953 14.19 29.59 -21.75
CA TYR A 953 13.66 30.85 -21.24
C TYR A 953 14.11 32.01 -22.12
N MET A 954 13.17 32.90 -22.45
CA MET A 954 13.43 34.15 -23.13
C MET A 954 13.27 35.33 -22.17
N PRO A 955 14.16 36.34 -22.22
CA PRO A 955 14.01 37.57 -21.45
C PRO A 955 12.85 38.43 -22.00
N LEU A 956 12.03 38.98 -21.11
CA LEU A 956 10.87 39.82 -21.46
C LEU A 956 10.99 41.28 -20.94
N HIS A 957 12.10 41.66 -20.33
CA HIS A 957 12.31 43.01 -19.80
C HIS A 957 12.54 44.06 -20.90
N LYS A 958 12.28 45.34 -20.57
CA LYS A 958 12.47 46.48 -21.48
C LYS A 958 13.91 46.53 -21.98
N GLY A 959 14.10 46.39 -23.30
CA GLY A 959 15.41 46.38 -23.98
C GLY A 959 15.77 45.04 -24.63
N ALA A 960 15.25 43.91 -24.13
CA ALA A 960 15.50 42.58 -24.69
C ALA A 960 14.51 42.17 -25.79
N VAL A 961 13.30 42.74 -25.78
CA VAL A 961 12.27 42.53 -26.81
C VAL A 961 11.75 43.89 -27.29
N LYS A 962 11.64 44.06 -28.61
CA LYS A 962 11.16 45.32 -29.24
C LYS A 962 9.67 45.55 -29.02
N SER A 963 8.85 44.48 -29.00
CA SER A 963 7.41 44.53 -28.73
C SER A 963 6.91 43.21 -28.14
N LEU A 964 5.74 43.21 -27.49
CA LEU A 964 5.08 41.97 -27.04
C LEU A 964 4.70 41.04 -28.19
N HIS A 965 4.46 41.60 -29.37
CA HIS A 965 4.17 40.84 -30.58
C HIS A 965 5.42 40.06 -31.03
N ASP A 966 6.58 40.73 -31.08
CA ASP A 966 7.87 40.09 -31.41
C ASP A 966 8.25 38.97 -30.44
N ALA A 967 7.87 39.08 -29.15
CA ALA A 967 8.07 37.99 -28.18
C ALA A 967 7.15 36.81 -28.45
N ARG A 968 5.89 37.06 -28.85
CA ARG A 968 4.93 36.01 -29.22
C ARG A 968 5.36 35.28 -30.48
N ASP A 969 5.90 35.98 -31.47
CA ASP A 969 6.37 35.34 -32.72
C ASP A 969 7.57 34.40 -32.47
N LYS A 970 8.28 34.58 -31.36
CA LYS A 970 9.36 33.69 -30.90
C LYS A 970 8.88 32.55 -30.01
N LEU A 971 7.61 32.53 -29.62
CA LEU A 971 7.03 31.49 -28.78
C LEU A 971 6.83 30.21 -29.61
N LEU A 972 7.40 29.11 -29.15
CA LEU A 972 7.33 27.83 -29.85
C LEU A 972 6.18 26.99 -29.28
N VAL A 973 5.08 26.89 -30.02
CA VAL A 973 3.91 26.08 -29.63
C VAL A 973 4.20 24.60 -29.95
N ASN A 974 3.93 23.70 -28.99
CA ASN A 974 4.15 22.25 -29.10
C ASN A 974 5.58 21.82 -29.43
N PHE A 975 6.58 22.67 -29.17
CA PHE A 975 7.98 22.32 -29.41
C PHE A 975 8.65 21.72 -28.18
N ASP A 976 9.10 20.47 -28.30
CA ASP A 976 10.00 19.82 -27.34
C ASP A 976 11.21 19.21 -28.07
N PRO A 977 12.43 19.76 -27.90
CA PRO A 977 13.62 19.28 -28.61
C PRO A 977 13.91 17.81 -28.34
N THR A 978 13.53 17.29 -27.17
CA THR A 978 13.75 15.88 -26.81
C THR A 978 12.84 14.96 -27.60
N THR A 979 11.57 15.33 -27.77
CA THR A 979 10.62 14.57 -28.57
C THR A 979 11.04 14.51 -30.04
N TYR A 980 11.53 15.62 -30.61
CA TYR A 980 12.09 15.65 -31.96
C TYR A 980 13.34 14.77 -32.07
N PHE A 981 14.28 14.87 -31.12
CA PHE A 981 15.46 14.02 -31.10
C PHE A 981 15.12 12.52 -31.08
N LEU A 982 14.16 12.11 -30.25
CA LEU A 982 13.72 10.71 -30.21
C LEU A 982 13.06 10.24 -31.50
N ARG A 983 12.30 11.12 -32.17
CA ARG A 983 11.70 10.83 -33.48
C ARG A 983 12.81 10.64 -34.52
N ASP A 984 13.78 11.54 -34.55
CA ASP A 984 14.86 11.50 -35.52
C ASP A 984 15.76 10.27 -35.29
N LEU A 985 15.99 9.87 -34.03
CA LEU A 985 16.65 8.59 -33.71
C LEU A 985 15.87 7.36 -34.20
N LYS A 986 14.54 7.33 -34.05
CA LYS A 986 13.71 6.23 -34.57
C LYS A 986 13.76 6.14 -36.08
N CYS A 987 13.84 7.28 -36.77
CA CYS A 987 13.95 7.36 -38.23
C CYS A 987 15.34 6.95 -38.73
N ALA A 988 16.41 7.41 -38.06
CA ALA A 988 17.80 7.13 -38.44
C ALA A 988 18.21 5.67 -38.12
N PHE A 989 17.72 5.11 -37.01
CA PHE A 989 18.11 3.77 -36.54
C PHE A 989 16.89 2.84 -36.38
N PRO A 990 16.12 2.59 -37.45
CA PRO A 990 14.94 1.75 -37.36
C PRO A 990 15.35 0.32 -36.96
N LYS A 991 14.69 -0.23 -35.92
CA LYS A 991 14.92 -1.60 -35.41
C LYS A 991 16.35 -1.89 -34.91
N THR A 992 17.15 -0.86 -34.66
CA THR A 992 18.51 -1.04 -34.09
C THR A 992 18.49 -0.98 -32.57
N PHE A 993 17.74 -0.02 -32.02
CA PHE A 993 17.64 0.23 -30.60
C PHE A 993 16.18 0.26 -30.14
N LYS A 994 15.94 -0.21 -28.92
CA LYS A 994 14.83 0.29 -28.11
C LYS A 994 15.28 1.54 -27.37
N LEU A 995 14.53 2.62 -27.54
CA LEU A 995 14.74 3.90 -26.87
C LEU A 995 13.93 3.93 -25.57
N TRP A 996 14.61 4.21 -24.46
CA TRP A 996 14.03 4.33 -23.13
C TRP A 996 14.15 5.77 -22.68
N TYR A 997 13.02 6.44 -22.45
CA TYR A 997 12.99 7.86 -22.13
C TYR A 997 11.86 8.20 -21.15
N GLY A 998 12.07 9.26 -20.35
CA GLY A 998 11.08 9.83 -19.44
C GLY A 998 10.53 11.16 -19.94
N SER A 999 9.25 11.20 -20.29
CA SER A 999 8.56 12.38 -20.84
C SER A 999 8.46 13.59 -19.90
N THR A 1000 8.68 13.44 -18.60
CA THR A 1000 8.57 14.53 -17.62
C THR A 1000 9.96 14.90 -17.11
N GLY A 1001 10.68 15.77 -17.83
CA GLY A 1001 12.01 16.23 -17.41
C GLY A 1001 13.07 15.14 -17.39
N GLY A 1002 13.03 14.19 -18.32
CA GLY A 1002 14.13 13.25 -18.53
C GLY A 1002 15.30 13.94 -19.23
N ASP A 1003 16.48 13.95 -18.61
CA ASP A 1003 17.73 14.46 -19.17
C ASP A 1003 18.67 13.35 -19.67
N ALA A 1004 18.16 12.12 -19.75
CA ALA A 1004 18.87 10.97 -20.28
C ALA A 1004 17.95 10.05 -21.09
N VAL A 1005 18.54 9.40 -22.11
CA VAL A 1005 17.91 8.37 -22.94
C VAL A 1005 18.71 7.09 -22.80
N GLY A 1006 18.07 6.02 -22.33
CA GLY A 1006 18.64 4.68 -22.31
C GLY A 1006 18.47 4.02 -23.67
N LEU A 1007 19.47 3.25 -24.10
CA LEU A 1007 19.45 2.47 -25.34
C LEU A 1007 19.66 1.00 -25.02
N THR A 1008 18.87 0.11 -25.62
CA THR A 1008 19.16 -1.33 -25.62
C THR A 1008 19.14 -1.87 -27.03
N TRP A 1009 20.13 -2.68 -27.38
CA TRP A 1009 20.24 -3.29 -28.71
C TRP A 1009 19.04 -4.21 -28.99
N GLU A 1010 18.46 -4.13 -30.18
CA GLU A 1010 17.51 -5.14 -30.66
C GLU A 1010 18.28 -6.30 -31.31
N ASN A 1011 18.03 -7.54 -30.86
CA ASN A 1011 18.71 -8.71 -31.42
C ASN A 1011 18.24 -8.97 -32.86
N PRO A 1012 19.16 -9.10 -33.84
CA PRO A 1012 18.80 -9.29 -35.25
C PRO A 1012 18.30 -10.71 -35.63
N LYS A 1013 17.90 -11.57 -34.67
CA LYS A 1013 17.48 -12.97 -34.92
C LYS A 1013 16.12 -13.14 -35.64
N LYS A 1014 15.59 -12.12 -36.33
CA LYS A 1014 14.35 -12.20 -37.12
C LYS A 1014 14.54 -11.89 -38.62
N ARG A 1015 15.76 -11.73 -39.13
CA ARG A 1015 15.99 -11.85 -40.57
C ARG A 1015 16.13 -13.31 -40.92
N GLY A 1016 15.34 -13.76 -41.90
CA GLY A 1016 15.50 -15.07 -42.51
C GLY A 1016 16.94 -15.23 -42.98
N ARG A 1017 17.42 -16.47 -42.98
CA ARG A 1017 18.60 -16.86 -43.75
C ARG A 1017 18.46 -16.26 -45.16
N ASP A 1018 19.58 -15.74 -45.66
CA ASP A 1018 19.78 -15.11 -46.97
C ASP A 1018 19.98 -13.59 -46.84
N GLU A 1019 21.17 -13.22 -46.35
CA GLU A 1019 22.01 -12.20 -46.98
C GLU A 1019 23.40 -12.25 -46.31
N ASP A 1020 24.42 -12.32 -47.16
CA ASP A 1020 25.83 -12.55 -46.85
C ASP A 1020 26.49 -11.41 -46.06
N ASP A 1021 27.41 -11.76 -45.15
CA ASP A 1021 28.65 -11.05 -44.82
C ASP A 1021 28.68 -9.50 -44.65
N GLU A 1022 27.67 -8.87 -44.04
CA GLU A 1022 27.87 -7.55 -43.42
C GLU A 1022 28.29 -7.67 -41.95
N THR A 1023 29.59 -7.50 -41.70
CA THR A 1023 30.11 -7.21 -40.35
C THR A 1023 29.36 -6.02 -39.76
N MET A 1024 28.53 -6.26 -38.74
CA MET A 1024 27.85 -5.21 -37.98
C MET A 1024 28.85 -4.10 -37.61
N PRO A 1025 28.55 -2.82 -37.88
CA PRO A 1025 29.45 -1.70 -37.57
C PRO A 1025 29.86 -1.71 -36.10
N GLU A 1026 31.08 -1.25 -35.81
CA GLU A 1026 31.56 -1.18 -34.42
C GLU A 1026 30.56 -0.38 -33.58
N PRO A 1027 30.11 -0.88 -32.40
CA PRO A 1027 29.06 -0.23 -31.61
C PRO A 1027 29.35 1.24 -31.27
N THR A 1028 30.63 1.61 -31.17
CA THR A 1028 31.06 2.99 -30.96
C THR A 1028 30.85 3.90 -32.17
N SER A 1029 30.91 3.37 -33.41
CA SER A 1029 30.60 4.14 -34.62
C SER A 1029 29.12 4.53 -34.65
N ILE A 1030 28.23 3.54 -34.44
CA ILE A 1030 26.77 3.76 -34.41
C ILE A 1030 26.41 4.75 -33.30
N LEU A 1031 27.00 4.61 -32.12
CA LEU A 1031 26.77 5.54 -31.01
C LEU A 1031 27.39 6.93 -31.24
N GLY A 1032 28.40 7.05 -32.10
CA GLY A 1032 28.91 8.34 -32.58
C GLY A 1032 27.84 9.07 -33.41
N GLU A 1033 27.23 8.36 -34.37
CA GLU A 1033 26.14 8.90 -35.20
C GLU A 1033 24.91 9.30 -34.37
N VAL A 1034 24.59 8.54 -33.30
CA VAL A 1034 23.55 8.93 -32.32
C VAL A 1034 23.85 10.30 -31.70
N GLY A 1035 25.12 10.58 -31.41
CA GLY A 1035 25.56 11.89 -30.92
C GLY A 1035 25.41 12.99 -31.97
N ASP A 1036 25.68 12.69 -33.24
CA ASP A 1036 25.55 13.63 -34.35
C ASP A 1036 24.08 13.99 -34.65
N VAL A 1037 23.16 13.02 -34.59
CA VAL A 1037 21.71 13.27 -34.71
C VAL A 1037 21.24 14.25 -33.64
N GLY A 1038 21.78 14.16 -32.43
CA GLY A 1038 21.43 15.02 -31.30
C GLY A 1038 22.33 16.24 -31.10
N LYS A 1039 23.10 16.64 -32.12
CA LYS A 1039 24.08 17.74 -32.01
C LYS A 1039 23.45 19.01 -31.44
N GLY A 1040 24.04 19.55 -30.38
CA GLY A 1040 23.54 20.73 -29.68
C GLY A 1040 22.60 20.45 -28.50
N LEU A 1041 21.94 19.28 -28.48
CA LEU A 1041 21.11 18.81 -27.36
C LEU A 1041 21.84 17.75 -26.53
N VAL A 1042 22.62 16.87 -27.16
CA VAL A 1042 23.36 15.80 -26.50
C VAL A 1042 24.60 16.34 -25.78
N ARG A 1043 24.71 16.01 -24.48
CA ARG A 1043 25.87 16.26 -23.63
C ARG A 1043 26.94 15.19 -23.82
N GLY A 1044 26.55 13.92 -23.86
CA GLY A 1044 27.47 12.84 -24.19
C GLY A 1044 26.81 11.48 -24.33
N VAL A 1045 27.46 10.57 -25.05
CA VAL A 1045 27.00 9.19 -25.27
C VAL A 1045 27.99 8.22 -24.64
N TYR A 1046 27.48 7.30 -23.83
CA TYR A 1046 28.26 6.33 -23.07
C TYR A 1046 27.85 4.90 -23.45
N LEU A 1047 28.81 4.08 -23.83
CA LEU A 1047 28.64 2.64 -24.01
C LEU A 1047 28.89 1.92 -22.68
N LEU A 1048 27.89 1.20 -22.18
CA LEU A 1048 27.96 0.48 -20.90
C LEU A 1048 28.17 -1.02 -21.10
N LYS A 1049 27.51 -1.60 -22.11
CA LYS A 1049 27.58 -3.03 -22.43
C LYS A 1049 27.75 -3.20 -23.93
N ALA A 1050 28.76 -3.98 -24.32
CA ALA A 1050 28.89 -4.41 -25.71
C ALA A 1050 27.68 -5.28 -26.11
N PRO A 1051 27.23 -5.22 -27.38
CA PRO A 1051 26.16 -6.08 -27.86
C PRO A 1051 26.55 -7.54 -27.68
N LYS A 1052 25.59 -8.35 -27.20
CA LYS A 1052 25.78 -9.80 -27.08
C LYS A 1052 25.72 -10.42 -28.47
N LEU A 1053 26.86 -10.55 -29.14
CA LEU A 1053 27.01 -11.43 -30.31
C LEU A 1053 26.77 -12.87 -29.84
N GLN A 1054 25.65 -13.47 -30.25
CA GLN A 1054 25.27 -14.84 -29.90
C GLN A 1054 24.95 -15.67 -31.12
#